data_AF-A0A212IVF9-F1
#
_entry.id   AF-A0A212IVF9-F1
#
_cell.length_a   1.000
_cell.length_b   1.000
_cell.length_c   1.000
_cell.angle_alpha   90.00
_cell.angle_beta   90.00
_cell.angle_gamma   90.00
#
_symmetry.space_group_name_H-M   'P 1'
#
loop_
_entity.id
_entity.type
_entity.pdbx_description
1 polymer ?
#
loop_
_entity_poly.entity_id
_entity_poly.type
_entity_poly.pdbx_seq_one_letter_code
_entity_poly.pdbx_strand_id
1 'polypeptide(L)'
;MKKEKLRELRTLNATPKMMQMAAEDKPVKVVRYRGANPENSYKICIYMRCQQLGTVLKVAFFLPHLMRGGSRKAAYELFINRETGDFLTYDVQGERWSEAKLDMLQWPAYCSLSKTEKWINQEGHHSIKQYLGGAHGGYRGILEYQLSVREEQLKQRYKKETGPWDLAMEQIPPLPKDWSRWVDKVGITQHYMFYVYKRNGPKTGYCTWCETEVQLRNPRHNKSGRCPHCGHSITYKTVGRAGNFYTDPELVYLLQRCETGFVIRCFQVNHHYHKEDYRSPQKSCFETRRVIYNQNLYGDAYWYGDYKQHEVRWIHGGSSYGGSVDYVGRVYGKTMPGLAKKELARTGLPEIARELNKVDPEWWLENLRRKPWLEQIAKAGLSRLAYDAAGDYDWQKKYMREGHELHKQLKLDRRQLRRLRENNGGSRFLAWLAFEKKTARQVPDRVISWLERERIEPGELKFIRSRMSETQVCNYLQRQASETGENTKQLLRTWADYLSMAQRLKMDTSDAIIYRCKKLRQRHDELVERCASKEVALLAAEYAEKYPHVDDICKSLKVKYELMGDTYMVMAPTCIEEIINEGRSLIHCVGKSERYYERVETHEAYVLFLRKTEEPDKPYYTLEIEPGGTVRQKRTMFDRQNADIQDAEKFLRFWQKEVAKRLTADDMQMAEESRERRIQGYADIRTNGLRIQNGDLRGKLLADVLQADLMEAPQAVNIKTA
;
A
#
# COMPACT_ATOMS: atom_id res chain seq x y z
N MET A 1 -6.66 -26.13 47.23
CA MET A 1 -6.39 -26.12 48.71
C MET A 1 -7.20 -25.04 49.45
N LYS A 2 -7.65 -25.26 50.70
CA LYS A 2 -8.40 -24.25 51.49
C LYS A 2 -7.47 -23.37 52.34
N LYS A 3 -7.46 -22.05 52.09
CA LYS A 3 -6.55 -21.07 52.72
C LYS A 3 -6.61 -21.03 54.25
N GLU A 4 -7.81 -21.11 54.83
CA GLU A 4 -8.03 -21.10 56.28
C GLU A 4 -7.32 -22.27 56.97
N LYS A 5 -7.50 -23.49 56.45
CA LYS A 5 -6.83 -24.70 56.96
C LYS A 5 -5.31 -24.64 56.84
N LEU A 6 -4.79 -23.96 55.81
CA LEU A 6 -3.33 -23.81 55.64
C LEU A 6 -2.72 -22.86 56.69
N ARG A 7 -3.48 -21.87 57.19
CA ARG A 7 -3.03 -20.95 58.26
C ARG A 7 -2.96 -21.62 59.63
N GLU A 8 -3.79 -22.63 59.86
CA GLU A 8 -3.79 -23.42 61.10
C GLU A 8 -2.58 -24.38 61.19
N LEU A 9 -1.90 -24.64 60.07
CA LEU A 9 -0.71 -25.48 60.04
C LEU A 9 0.45 -24.82 60.80
N ARG A 10 1.17 -25.62 61.60
CA ARG A 10 2.32 -25.21 62.41
C ARG A 10 3.25 -24.23 61.67
N THR A 11 3.58 -23.10 62.30
CA THR A 11 4.56 -22.14 61.78
C THR A 11 5.97 -22.72 61.85
N LEU A 12 6.73 -22.58 60.76
CA LEU A 12 8.14 -22.96 60.72
C LEU A 12 8.97 -21.72 60.96
N ASN A 13 9.62 -21.63 62.13
CA ASN A 13 10.57 -20.57 62.45
C ASN A 13 12.01 -20.95 62.05
N ALA A 14 12.85 -19.95 61.82
CA ALA A 14 14.28 -20.12 61.59
C ALA A 14 14.94 -20.80 62.80
N THR A 15 15.81 -21.78 62.55
CA THR A 15 16.54 -22.50 63.61
C THR A 15 17.70 -21.66 64.14
N PRO A 16 18.20 -21.90 65.37
CA PRO A 16 19.39 -21.23 65.88
C PRO A 16 20.60 -21.32 64.94
N LYS A 17 20.81 -22.49 64.30
CA LYS A 17 21.86 -22.70 63.29
C LYS A 17 21.70 -21.78 62.08
N MET A 18 20.48 -21.62 61.55
CA MET A 18 20.23 -20.72 60.42
C MET A 18 20.50 -19.26 60.82
N MET A 19 20.07 -18.85 62.03
CA MET A 19 20.30 -17.51 62.56
C MET A 19 21.80 -17.22 62.72
N GLN A 20 22.55 -18.18 63.25
CA GLN A 20 24.00 -18.09 63.37
C GLN A 20 24.69 -17.96 62.01
N MET A 21 24.37 -18.84 61.05
CA MET A 21 24.92 -18.78 59.69
C MET A 21 24.62 -17.44 59.00
N ALA A 22 23.43 -16.90 59.18
CA ALA A 22 23.05 -15.61 58.61
C ALA A 22 23.78 -14.43 59.28
N ALA A 23 24.12 -14.54 60.57
CA ALA A 23 24.88 -13.54 61.32
C ALA A 23 26.38 -13.56 60.97
N GLU A 24 26.95 -14.74 60.77
CA GLU A 24 28.36 -14.95 60.39
C GLU A 24 28.65 -14.54 58.94
N ASP A 25 27.65 -14.52 58.06
CA ASP A 25 27.80 -14.05 56.68
C ASP A 25 28.23 -12.56 56.66
N LYS A 26 29.21 -12.22 55.82
CA LYS A 26 29.73 -10.86 55.68
C LYS A 26 29.20 -10.28 54.35
N PRO A 27 28.13 -9.47 54.38
CA PRO A 27 27.53 -8.98 53.13
C PRO A 27 28.50 -8.07 52.38
N VAL A 28 28.58 -8.27 51.07
CA VAL A 28 29.40 -7.46 50.17
C VAL A 28 28.49 -6.51 49.39
N LYS A 29 28.88 -5.25 49.24
CA LYS A 29 28.14 -4.31 48.39
C LYS A 29 28.40 -4.63 46.92
N VAL A 30 27.33 -4.90 46.18
CA VAL A 30 27.39 -5.22 44.75
C VAL A 30 26.51 -4.25 43.97
N VAL A 31 26.99 -3.81 42.82
CA VAL A 31 26.25 -2.96 41.87
C VAL A 31 25.75 -3.84 40.74
N ARG A 32 24.43 -3.87 40.50
CA ARG A 32 23.82 -4.77 39.49
C ARG A 32 24.07 -4.35 38.05
N TYR A 33 24.08 -3.06 37.78
CA TYR A 33 24.37 -2.48 36.47
C TYR A 33 24.90 -1.06 36.67
N ARG A 34 25.58 -0.52 35.66
CA ARG A 34 26.21 0.80 35.72
C ARG A 34 25.16 1.87 36.07
N GLY A 35 25.33 2.56 37.21
CA GLY A 35 24.40 3.58 37.72
C GLY A 35 23.40 3.11 38.79
N ALA A 36 23.36 1.83 39.15
CA ALA A 36 22.53 1.34 40.25
C ALA A 36 23.17 1.63 41.62
N ASN A 37 22.34 1.87 42.64
CA ASN A 37 22.80 1.99 44.02
C ASN A 37 23.43 0.67 44.49
N PRO A 38 24.55 0.71 45.23
CA PRO A 38 25.16 -0.50 45.79
C PRO A 38 24.21 -1.20 46.77
N GLU A 39 23.92 -2.48 46.53
CA GLU A 39 23.06 -3.30 47.38
C GLU A 39 23.88 -4.34 48.15
N ASN A 40 23.44 -4.72 49.34
CA ASN A 40 24.06 -5.81 50.10
C ASN A 40 23.78 -7.15 49.43
N SER A 41 24.83 -7.85 49.02
CA SER A 41 24.81 -9.23 48.55
C SER A 41 25.23 -10.17 49.68
N TYR A 42 24.47 -11.24 49.88
CA TYR A 42 24.73 -12.27 50.88
C TYR A 42 25.27 -13.53 50.19
N LYS A 43 26.14 -14.31 50.86
CA LYS A 43 26.60 -15.59 50.31
C LYS A 43 25.43 -16.54 50.11
N ILE A 44 24.56 -16.64 51.12
CA ILE A 44 23.30 -17.39 51.04
C ILE A 44 22.17 -16.36 50.94
N CYS A 45 21.43 -16.32 49.83
CA CYS A 45 20.35 -15.35 49.64
C CYS A 45 19.01 -15.82 50.21
N ILE A 46 18.80 -17.13 50.33
CA ILE A 46 17.56 -17.72 50.83
C ILE A 46 17.91 -18.91 51.73
N TYR A 47 17.38 -18.92 52.94
CA TYR A 47 17.37 -20.09 53.81
C TYR A 47 15.99 -20.76 53.75
N MET A 48 15.94 -22.08 53.77
CA MET A 48 14.70 -22.85 53.68
C MET A 48 14.55 -23.82 54.83
N ARG A 49 13.30 -24.06 55.23
CA ARG A 49 12.93 -25.15 56.13
C ARG A 49 11.64 -25.77 55.62
N CYS A 50 11.57 -27.09 55.56
CA CYS A 50 10.37 -27.80 55.11
C CYS A 50 9.85 -28.75 56.19
N GLN A 51 8.56 -29.05 56.10
CA GLN A 51 7.91 -30.09 56.87
C GLN A 51 6.74 -30.64 56.05
N GLN A 52 6.63 -31.97 55.98
CA GLN A 52 5.44 -32.62 55.45
C GLN A 52 4.38 -32.70 56.55
N LEU A 53 3.17 -32.21 56.25
CA LEU A 53 2.03 -32.15 57.15
C LEU A 53 0.85 -32.84 56.45
N GLY A 54 0.71 -34.15 56.67
CA GLY A 54 -0.24 -34.99 55.94
C GLY A 54 0.07 -35.03 54.44
N THR A 55 -0.90 -34.65 53.62
CA THR A 55 -0.77 -34.59 52.15
C THR A 55 -0.09 -33.31 51.65
N VAL A 56 0.23 -32.34 52.52
CA VAL A 56 0.81 -31.04 52.13
C VAL A 56 2.27 -30.94 52.57
N LEU A 57 3.16 -30.59 51.65
CA LEU A 57 4.52 -30.15 51.97
C LEU A 57 4.53 -28.64 52.21
N LYS A 58 4.83 -28.23 53.45
CA LYS A 58 5.03 -26.82 53.83
C LYS A 58 6.51 -26.48 53.74
N VAL A 59 6.86 -25.39 53.05
CA VAL A 59 8.23 -24.87 52.92
C VAL A 59 8.25 -23.40 53.29
N ALA A 60 9.02 -23.05 54.32
CA ALA A 60 9.25 -21.68 54.76
C ALA A 60 10.57 -21.14 54.21
N PHE A 61 10.53 -19.92 53.67
CA PHE A 61 11.68 -19.21 53.11
C PHE A 61 12.04 -18.02 53.99
N PHE A 62 13.30 -17.92 54.39
CA PHE A 62 13.81 -16.89 55.27
C PHE A 62 14.87 -16.05 54.55
N LEU A 63 14.80 -14.74 54.78
CA LEU A 63 15.66 -13.78 54.13
C LEU A 63 16.78 -13.34 55.10
N PRO A 64 18.05 -13.39 54.68
CA PRO A 64 19.20 -13.07 55.54
C PRO A 64 19.10 -11.70 56.22
N HIS A 65 18.68 -10.65 55.51
CA HIS A 65 18.58 -9.30 56.08
C HIS A 65 17.56 -9.22 57.23
N LEU A 66 16.47 -9.99 57.18
CA LEU A 66 15.49 -10.07 58.26
C LEU A 66 16.02 -10.88 59.44
N MET A 67 16.70 -11.99 59.14
CA MET A 67 17.30 -12.86 60.17
C MET A 67 18.39 -12.14 60.95
N ARG A 68 19.22 -11.35 60.28
CA ARG A 68 20.23 -10.48 60.91
C ARG A 68 19.61 -9.36 61.75
N GLY A 69 18.41 -8.91 61.37
CA GLY A 69 17.58 -8.02 62.19
C GLY A 69 16.88 -8.71 63.38
N GLY A 70 17.18 -9.98 63.64
CA GLY A 70 16.62 -10.76 64.75
C GLY A 70 15.30 -11.49 64.43
N SER A 71 14.73 -11.31 63.23
CA SER A 71 13.48 -11.99 62.87
C SER A 71 13.68 -13.47 62.63
N ARG A 72 12.85 -14.29 63.30
CA ARG A 72 12.77 -15.75 63.06
C ARG A 72 11.63 -16.15 62.13
N LYS A 73 10.81 -15.18 61.69
CA LYS A 73 9.64 -15.43 60.84
C LYS A 73 10.07 -15.64 59.39
N ALA A 74 9.36 -16.50 58.68
CA ALA A 74 9.53 -16.67 57.23
C ALA A 74 9.06 -15.40 56.50
N ALA A 75 9.66 -15.11 55.35
CA ALA A 75 9.16 -14.12 54.41
C ALA A 75 8.02 -14.70 53.55
N TYR A 76 8.18 -15.97 53.14
CA TYR A 76 7.19 -16.70 52.37
C TYR A 76 6.98 -18.10 52.97
N GLU A 77 5.72 -18.55 52.98
CA GLU A 77 5.37 -19.94 53.28
C GLU A 77 4.70 -20.55 52.04
N LEU A 78 5.35 -21.51 51.41
CA LEU A 78 4.82 -22.27 50.28
C LEU A 78 4.18 -23.57 50.78
N PHE A 79 3.00 -23.86 50.25
CA PHE A 79 2.27 -25.10 50.48
C PHE A 79 2.14 -25.81 49.15
N ILE A 80 2.53 -27.08 49.10
CA ILE A 80 2.45 -27.92 47.91
C ILE A 80 1.63 -29.16 48.26
N ASN A 81 0.59 -29.45 47.49
CA ASN A 81 -0.11 -30.72 47.51
C ASN A 81 0.20 -31.46 46.20
N ARG A 82 0.99 -32.54 46.30
CA ARG A 82 1.37 -33.35 45.14
C ARG A 82 0.20 -34.13 44.54
N GLU A 83 -0.74 -34.59 45.35
CA GLU A 83 -1.89 -35.39 44.88
C GLU A 83 -2.81 -34.56 43.98
N THR A 84 -3.04 -33.31 44.34
CA THR A 84 -3.89 -32.41 43.54
C THR A 84 -3.12 -31.62 42.49
N GLY A 85 -1.79 -31.58 42.56
CA GLY A 85 -0.96 -30.71 41.73
C GLY A 85 -1.03 -29.23 42.13
N ASP A 86 -1.67 -28.89 43.25
CA ASP A 86 -1.83 -27.51 43.69
C ASP A 86 -0.58 -27.02 44.44
N PHE A 87 -0.26 -25.74 44.25
CA PHE A 87 0.65 -25.04 45.15
C PHE A 87 0.17 -23.61 45.39
N LEU A 88 0.47 -23.10 46.59
CA LEU A 88 0.05 -21.77 47.01
C LEU A 88 1.08 -21.19 47.97
N THR A 89 1.45 -19.94 47.76
CA THR A 89 2.42 -19.22 48.59
C THR A 89 1.68 -18.17 49.42
N TYR A 90 2.00 -18.09 50.71
CA TYR A 90 1.60 -17.00 51.58
C TYR A 90 2.78 -16.05 51.78
N ASP A 91 2.57 -14.78 51.43
CA ASP A 91 3.48 -13.67 51.73
C ASP A 91 3.21 -13.21 53.16
N VAL A 92 4.15 -13.47 54.06
CA VAL A 92 3.99 -13.23 55.50
C VAL A 92 4.04 -11.74 55.82
N GLN A 93 4.82 -10.96 55.07
CA GLN A 93 4.95 -9.51 55.29
C GLN A 93 3.78 -8.74 54.68
N GLY A 94 3.36 -9.13 53.47
CA GLY A 94 2.24 -8.51 52.76
C GLY A 94 0.87 -9.10 53.08
N GLU A 95 0.81 -10.10 53.97
CA GLU A 95 -0.39 -10.82 54.41
C GLU A 95 -1.32 -11.31 53.29
N ARG A 96 -0.74 -11.71 52.16
CA ARG A 96 -1.48 -12.05 50.93
C ARG A 96 -1.12 -13.42 50.38
N TRP A 97 -2.06 -14.01 49.67
CA TRP A 97 -1.87 -15.29 48.98
C TRP A 97 -1.45 -15.08 47.53
N SER A 98 -0.60 -15.95 47.02
CA SER A 98 -0.10 -15.95 45.65
C SER A 98 -0.04 -17.36 45.08
N GLU A 99 -0.48 -17.52 43.84
CA GLU A 99 -0.30 -18.74 43.05
C GLU A 99 0.96 -18.69 42.17
N ALA A 100 1.80 -17.66 42.33
CA ALA A 100 3.02 -17.51 41.57
C ALA A 100 3.97 -18.68 41.84
N LYS A 101 4.71 -19.08 40.78
CA LYS A 101 5.87 -19.96 40.91
C LYS A 101 6.95 -19.27 41.74
N LEU A 102 7.85 -20.07 42.28
CA LEU A 102 8.91 -19.63 43.17
C LEU A 102 9.80 -18.55 42.53
N ASP A 103 10.16 -18.69 41.26
CA ASP A 103 10.94 -17.73 40.48
C ASP A 103 10.21 -16.40 40.19
N MET A 104 8.89 -16.37 40.35
CA MET A 104 8.04 -15.19 40.08
C MET A 104 7.58 -14.48 41.36
N LEU A 105 8.04 -14.92 42.54
CA LEU A 105 7.82 -14.20 43.80
C LEU A 105 8.65 -12.92 43.84
N GLN A 106 8.20 -11.95 44.64
CA GLN A 106 8.91 -10.67 44.84
C GLN A 106 10.11 -10.88 45.78
N TRP A 107 11.13 -11.55 45.27
CA TRP A 107 12.37 -11.74 46.00
C TRP A 107 13.11 -10.41 46.12
N PRO A 108 13.81 -10.17 47.25
CA PRO A 108 14.73 -9.06 47.32
C PRO A 108 15.71 -9.13 46.18
N ALA A 109 15.89 -7.97 45.57
CA ALA A 109 17.06 -7.55 44.86
C ALA A 109 18.27 -8.52 44.78
N TYR A 110 18.93 -8.73 45.92
CA TYR A 110 20.16 -9.51 46.03
C TYR A 110 19.98 -11.01 45.72
N CYS A 111 18.76 -11.55 45.77
CA CYS A 111 18.47 -12.94 45.40
C CYS A 111 18.61 -13.22 43.90
N SER A 112 18.64 -12.16 43.08
CA SER A 112 18.83 -12.24 41.63
C SER A 112 20.31 -12.20 41.21
N LEU A 113 21.24 -12.11 42.17
CA LEU A 113 22.67 -12.06 41.90
C LEU A 113 23.23 -13.48 41.67
N SER A 114 23.99 -13.67 40.59
CA SER A 114 24.50 -14.97 40.12
C SER A 114 25.44 -15.71 41.08
N LYS A 115 25.96 -15.03 42.11
CA LYS A 115 26.91 -15.58 43.09
C LYS A 115 26.26 -16.04 44.41
N THR A 116 24.94 -16.07 44.49
CA THR A 116 24.23 -16.33 45.74
C THR A 116 23.68 -17.75 45.84
N GLU A 117 23.96 -18.42 46.95
CA GLU A 117 23.53 -19.78 47.26
C GLU A 117 22.15 -19.80 47.94
N LYS A 118 21.46 -20.94 47.86
CA LYS A 118 20.19 -21.18 48.55
C LYS A 118 20.35 -22.37 49.47
N TRP A 119 20.14 -22.18 50.77
CA TRP A 119 20.48 -23.16 51.79
C TRP A 119 19.26 -23.89 52.35
N ILE A 120 19.39 -25.20 52.53
CA ILE A 120 18.52 -26.07 53.31
C ILE A 120 19.38 -27.18 53.93
N ASN A 121 18.98 -27.71 55.09
CA ASN A 121 19.66 -28.87 55.65
C ASN A 121 19.47 -30.13 54.76
N GLN A 122 20.35 -31.11 54.94
CA GLN A 122 20.36 -32.33 54.12
C GLN A 122 19.05 -33.13 54.22
N GLU A 123 18.49 -33.25 55.42
CA GLU A 123 17.18 -33.90 55.65
C GLU A 123 16.06 -33.18 54.89
N GLY A 124 15.99 -31.85 54.96
CA GLY A 124 14.99 -31.07 54.25
C GLY A 124 15.16 -31.16 52.74
N HIS A 125 16.40 -31.16 52.26
CA HIS A 125 16.70 -31.41 50.84
C HIS A 125 16.15 -32.77 50.39
N HIS A 126 16.43 -33.84 51.15
CA HIS A 126 15.97 -35.19 50.85
C HIS A 126 14.45 -35.30 50.94
N SER A 127 13.82 -34.70 51.96
CA SER A 127 12.38 -34.68 52.14
C SER A 127 11.65 -34.04 50.96
N ILE A 128 12.12 -32.89 50.48
CA ILE A 128 11.54 -32.24 49.28
C ILE A 128 11.71 -33.14 48.06
N LYS A 129 12.91 -33.70 47.85
CA LYS A 129 13.21 -34.57 46.71
C LYS A 129 12.29 -35.80 46.68
N GLN A 130 12.17 -36.47 47.83
CA GLN A 130 11.33 -37.66 48.00
C GLN A 130 9.84 -37.33 47.81
N TYR A 131 9.37 -36.26 48.46
CA TYR A 131 7.96 -35.86 48.40
C TYR A 131 7.56 -35.46 46.98
N LEU A 132 8.37 -34.68 46.25
CA LEU A 132 8.04 -34.22 44.89
C LEU A 132 8.38 -35.25 43.81
N GLY A 133 9.25 -36.23 44.10
CA GLY A 133 9.66 -37.29 43.16
C GLY A 133 10.58 -36.81 42.04
N GLY A 134 11.30 -35.69 42.24
CA GLY A 134 12.18 -35.08 41.24
C GLY A 134 13.66 -35.48 41.35
N ALA A 135 14.48 -34.98 40.42
CA ALA A 135 15.93 -35.21 40.44
C ALA A 135 16.63 -34.44 41.58
N HIS A 136 16.10 -33.26 41.94
CA HIS A 136 16.68 -32.35 42.94
C HIS A 136 15.74 -32.11 44.13
N GLY A 137 16.31 -31.80 45.29
CA GLY A 137 15.59 -31.26 46.44
C GLY A 137 15.78 -29.75 46.58
N GLY A 138 15.33 -29.20 47.72
CA GLY A 138 15.48 -27.77 48.03
C GLY A 138 14.77 -26.86 47.02
N TYR A 139 15.30 -25.65 46.82
CA TYR A 139 14.71 -24.63 45.93
C TYR A 139 14.55 -25.12 44.49
N ARG A 140 15.59 -25.77 43.96
CA ARG A 140 15.62 -26.25 42.58
C ARG A 140 14.53 -27.30 42.34
N GLY A 141 14.40 -28.28 43.23
CA GLY A 141 13.37 -29.32 43.14
C GLY A 141 11.94 -28.74 43.19
N ILE A 142 11.71 -27.75 44.05
CA ILE A 142 10.41 -27.06 44.13
C ILE A 142 10.10 -26.34 42.83
N LEU A 143 11.05 -25.57 42.29
CA LEU A 143 10.83 -24.81 41.07
C LEU A 143 10.62 -25.73 39.86
N GLU A 144 11.41 -26.82 39.75
CA GLU A 144 11.23 -27.85 38.72
C GLU A 144 9.82 -28.45 38.77
N TYR A 145 9.31 -28.78 39.95
CA TYR A 145 7.94 -29.25 40.14
C TYR A 145 6.88 -28.20 39.77
N GLN A 146 7.03 -26.97 40.22
CA GLN A 146 6.06 -25.91 39.89
C GLN A 146 6.03 -25.61 38.39
N LEU A 147 7.19 -25.67 37.72
CA LEU A 147 7.28 -25.52 36.26
C LEU A 147 6.54 -26.66 35.55
N SER A 148 6.74 -27.92 35.97
CA SER A 148 6.07 -29.07 35.34
C SER A 148 4.55 -29.04 35.53
N VAL A 149 4.07 -28.64 36.72
CA VAL A 149 2.63 -28.43 36.97
C VAL A 149 2.06 -27.35 36.04
N ARG A 150 2.74 -26.20 35.89
CA ARG A 150 2.27 -25.12 35.01
C ARG A 150 2.32 -25.52 33.53
N GLU A 151 3.32 -26.29 33.12
CA GLU A 151 3.41 -26.84 31.78
C GLU A 151 2.23 -27.78 31.48
N GLU A 152 1.90 -28.69 32.42
CA GLU A 152 0.77 -29.61 32.27
C GLU A 152 -0.58 -28.88 32.24
N GLN A 153 -0.78 -27.89 33.11
CA GLN A 153 -1.98 -27.03 33.08
C GLN A 153 -2.11 -26.28 31.75
N LEU A 154 -0.99 -25.81 31.19
CA LEU A 154 -0.98 -25.16 29.89
C LEU A 154 -1.34 -26.13 28.77
N LYS A 155 -0.78 -27.34 28.76
CA LYS A 155 -1.13 -28.43 27.82
C LYS A 155 -2.61 -28.76 27.87
N GLN A 156 -3.19 -28.89 29.07
CA GLN A 156 -4.62 -29.16 29.24
C GLN A 156 -5.50 -28.01 28.73
N ARG A 157 -5.11 -26.76 29.01
CA ARG A 157 -5.80 -25.59 28.48
C ARG A 157 -5.77 -25.57 26.95
N TYR A 158 -4.61 -25.83 26.36
CA TYR A 158 -4.47 -25.92 24.92
C TYR A 158 -5.30 -27.06 24.33
N LYS A 159 -5.28 -28.25 24.93
CA LYS A 159 -6.10 -29.39 24.50
C LYS A 159 -7.60 -29.11 24.51
N LYS A 160 -8.10 -28.31 25.46
CA LYS A 160 -9.51 -27.89 25.48
C LYS A 160 -9.86 -26.95 24.31
N GLU A 161 -8.93 -26.07 23.94
CA GLU A 161 -9.10 -25.13 22.82
C GLU A 161 -8.96 -25.83 21.47
N THR A 162 -8.01 -26.77 21.36
CA THR A 162 -7.67 -27.44 20.11
C THR A 162 -8.49 -28.72 19.83
N GLY A 163 -9.08 -29.33 20.87
CA GLY A 163 -9.89 -30.55 20.73
C GLY A 163 -11.03 -30.44 19.71
N PRO A 164 -11.85 -29.36 19.71
CA PRO A 164 -12.85 -29.14 18.67
C PRO A 164 -12.25 -29.03 17.26
N TRP A 165 -11.03 -28.48 17.13
CA TRP A 165 -10.36 -28.34 15.84
C TRP A 165 -9.89 -29.69 15.33
N ASP A 166 -9.39 -30.56 16.21
CA ASP A 166 -8.97 -31.92 15.87
C ASP A 166 -10.15 -32.75 15.35
N LEU A 167 -11.29 -32.71 16.05
CA LEU A 167 -12.53 -33.34 15.59
C LEU A 167 -12.98 -32.82 14.22
N ALA A 168 -12.83 -31.52 13.97
CA ALA A 168 -13.14 -30.93 12.67
C ALA A 168 -12.16 -31.40 11.57
N MET A 169 -10.89 -31.65 11.90
CA MET A 169 -9.90 -32.15 10.94
C MET A 169 -10.04 -33.66 10.66
N GLU A 170 -10.56 -34.45 11.60
CA GLU A 170 -10.78 -35.90 11.45
C GLU A 170 -11.74 -36.24 10.31
N GLN A 171 -12.77 -35.42 10.07
CA GLN A 171 -13.73 -35.63 8.97
C GLN A 171 -13.16 -35.32 7.57
N ILE A 172 -11.94 -34.79 7.46
CA ILE A 172 -11.39 -34.32 6.17
C ILE A 172 -10.77 -35.48 5.40
N PRO A 173 -11.25 -35.80 4.19
CA PRO A 173 -10.71 -36.93 3.43
C PRO A 173 -9.25 -36.73 2.98
N PRO A 174 -8.51 -37.81 2.73
CA PRO A 174 -7.19 -37.74 2.12
C PRO A 174 -7.25 -37.14 0.70
N LEU A 175 -6.09 -36.70 0.20
CA LEU A 175 -5.98 -36.16 -1.15
C LEU A 175 -6.30 -37.23 -2.22
N PRO A 176 -6.91 -36.86 -3.35
CA PRO A 176 -7.06 -37.74 -4.50
C PRO A 176 -5.73 -38.36 -4.96
N LYS A 177 -5.74 -39.61 -5.41
CA LYS A 177 -4.52 -40.34 -5.83
C LYS A 177 -3.74 -39.61 -6.94
N ASP A 178 -4.43 -38.91 -7.82
CA ASP A 178 -3.85 -38.15 -8.93
C ASP A 178 -3.65 -36.65 -8.62
N TRP A 179 -3.85 -36.23 -7.36
CA TRP A 179 -3.73 -34.83 -6.94
C TRP A 179 -2.40 -34.20 -7.37
N SER A 180 -1.27 -34.81 -7.03
CA SER A 180 0.05 -34.26 -7.35
C SER A 180 0.27 -34.11 -8.86
N ARG A 181 -0.23 -35.07 -9.66
CA ARG A 181 -0.17 -34.99 -11.12
C ARG A 181 -1.09 -33.90 -11.66
N TRP A 182 -2.29 -33.75 -11.09
CA TRP A 182 -3.20 -32.69 -11.48
C TRP A 182 -2.64 -31.31 -11.12
N VAL A 183 -2.00 -31.13 -9.97
CA VAL A 183 -1.36 -29.87 -9.59
C VAL A 183 -0.24 -29.52 -10.58
N ASP A 184 0.64 -30.48 -10.88
CA ASP A 184 1.77 -30.28 -11.78
C ASP A 184 1.37 -29.96 -13.23
N LYS A 185 0.32 -30.64 -13.71
CA LYS A 185 -0.22 -30.41 -15.05
C LYS A 185 -1.24 -29.29 -14.99
N VAL A 186 -2.43 -29.54 -14.49
CA VAL A 186 -3.54 -28.60 -14.64
C VAL A 186 -3.45 -27.41 -13.69
N GLY A 187 -2.99 -27.59 -12.45
CA GLY A 187 -3.03 -26.59 -11.39
C GLY A 187 -2.10 -25.40 -11.62
N ILE A 188 -0.81 -25.66 -11.88
CA ILE A 188 0.17 -24.64 -12.27
C ILE A 188 -0.05 -24.30 -13.75
N THR A 189 -0.10 -23.02 -14.10
CA THR A 189 -0.34 -22.57 -15.48
C THR A 189 0.93 -22.20 -16.24
N GLN A 190 2.05 -22.11 -15.52
CA GLN A 190 3.34 -21.71 -16.06
C GLN A 190 4.16 -22.93 -16.50
N HIS A 191 4.27 -23.11 -17.81
CA HIS A 191 5.08 -24.17 -18.41
C HIS A 191 6.15 -23.59 -19.32
N TYR A 192 7.22 -24.36 -19.52
CA TYR A 192 8.42 -23.88 -20.18
C TYR A 192 8.87 -24.86 -21.28
N MET A 193 9.55 -24.29 -22.27
CA MET A 193 10.29 -25.04 -23.28
C MET A 193 11.77 -24.74 -23.11
N PHE A 194 12.51 -25.68 -22.53
CA PHE A 194 13.95 -25.54 -22.31
C PHE A 194 14.75 -25.96 -23.53
N TYR A 195 15.72 -25.15 -23.93
CA TYR A 195 16.61 -25.49 -25.04
C TYR A 195 18.05 -25.00 -24.79
N VAL A 196 19.01 -25.69 -25.40
CA VAL A 196 20.42 -25.31 -25.37
C VAL A 196 20.72 -24.38 -26.54
N TYR A 197 21.37 -23.25 -26.31
CA TYR A 197 21.73 -22.32 -27.38
C TYR A 197 22.69 -22.96 -28.39
N LYS A 198 22.42 -22.77 -29.69
CA LYS A 198 23.31 -23.14 -30.79
C LYS A 198 23.34 -22.00 -31.81
N ARG A 199 24.53 -21.72 -32.38
CA ARG A 199 24.74 -20.62 -33.35
C ARG A 199 23.84 -20.72 -34.59
N ASN A 200 23.55 -21.95 -35.04
CA ASN A 200 22.65 -22.22 -36.18
C ASN A 200 21.19 -22.46 -35.77
N GLY A 201 20.81 -22.03 -34.58
CA GLY A 201 19.50 -22.29 -33.98
C GLY A 201 19.41 -23.68 -33.33
N PRO A 202 18.80 -23.79 -32.15
CA PRO A 202 18.51 -25.08 -31.52
C PRO A 202 17.47 -25.84 -32.34
N LYS A 203 17.75 -27.12 -32.61
CA LYS A 203 16.82 -28.02 -33.32
C LYS A 203 15.82 -28.70 -32.40
N THR A 204 16.18 -28.91 -31.13
CA THR A 204 15.35 -29.59 -30.14
C THR A 204 15.22 -28.78 -28.85
N GLY A 205 14.16 -29.05 -28.09
CA GLY A 205 13.99 -28.58 -26.72
C GLY A 205 13.03 -29.45 -25.92
N TYR A 206 13.08 -29.34 -24.61
CA TYR A 206 12.29 -30.12 -23.67
C TYR A 206 11.07 -29.32 -23.18
N CYS A 207 9.88 -29.88 -23.35
CA CYS A 207 8.65 -29.27 -22.87
C CYS A 207 8.31 -29.75 -21.46
N THR A 208 8.14 -28.84 -20.50
CA THR A 208 7.79 -29.22 -19.12
C THR A 208 6.33 -29.70 -18.98
N TRP A 209 5.46 -29.41 -19.95
CA TRP A 209 4.08 -29.89 -19.93
C TRP A 209 3.98 -31.38 -20.29
N CYS A 210 4.39 -31.72 -21.53
CA CYS A 210 4.30 -33.09 -22.03
C CYS A 210 5.52 -33.95 -21.68
N GLU A 211 6.55 -33.36 -21.08
CA GLU A 211 7.76 -34.06 -20.60
C GLU A 211 8.51 -34.80 -21.71
N THR A 212 8.47 -34.26 -22.93
CA THR A 212 9.14 -34.84 -24.10
C THR A 212 10.09 -33.85 -24.75
N GLU A 213 11.10 -34.38 -25.44
CA GLU A 213 11.88 -33.60 -26.39
C GLU A 213 11.09 -33.35 -27.68
N VAL A 214 11.12 -32.11 -28.15
CA VAL A 214 10.30 -31.60 -29.25
C VAL A 214 11.19 -30.84 -30.23
N GLN A 215 10.91 -31.01 -31.52
CA GLN A 215 11.59 -30.26 -32.59
C GLN A 215 11.16 -28.79 -32.56
N LEU A 216 12.12 -27.88 -32.57
CA LEU A 216 11.90 -26.44 -32.46
C LEU A 216 12.19 -25.71 -33.78
N ARG A 217 11.48 -24.61 -33.99
CA ARG A 217 11.74 -23.65 -35.07
C ARG A 217 11.93 -22.27 -34.46
N ASN A 218 13.16 -21.74 -34.55
CA ASN A 218 13.53 -20.38 -34.12
C ASN A 218 13.04 -19.96 -32.72
N PRO A 219 13.30 -20.72 -31.64
CA PRO A 219 12.90 -20.33 -30.30
C PRO A 219 13.67 -19.09 -29.81
N ARG A 220 12.99 -18.21 -29.08
CA ARG A 220 13.57 -16.99 -28.50
C ARG A 220 13.36 -16.97 -26.99
N HIS A 221 14.43 -16.69 -26.24
CA HIS A 221 14.40 -16.65 -24.78
C HIS A 221 13.32 -15.70 -24.25
N ASN A 222 12.58 -16.14 -23.22
CA ASN A 222 11.45 -15.45 -22.58
C ASN A 222 10.26 -15.12 -23.50
N LYS A 223 10.26 -15.60 -24.75
CA LYS A 223 9.10 -15.45 -25.63
C LYS A 223 8.04 -16.48 -25.26
N SER A 224 6.77 -16.06 -25.22
CA SER A 224 5.64 -16.97 -25.12
C SER A 224 5.39 -17.68 -26.46
N GLY A 225 4.89 -18.91 -26.42
CA GLY A 225 4.50 -19.66 -27.60
C GLY A 225 3.69 -20.89 -27.24
N ARG A 226 3.55 -21.80 -28.20
CA ARG A 226 2.91 -23.10 -27.99
C ARG A 226 3.89 -24.21 -28.29
N CYS A 227 3.83 -25.29 -27.51
CA CYS A 227 4.61 -26.49 -27.78
C CYS A 227 4.19 -27.10 -29.13
N PRO A 228 5.12 -27.36 -30.07
CA PRO A 228 4.78 -27.98 -31.35
C PRO A 228 4.19 -29.39 -31.25
N HIS A 229 4.48 -30.11 -30.17
CA HIS A 229 4.01 -31.48 -29.94
C HIS A 229 2.63 -31.52 -29.27
N CYS A 230 2.46 -30.85 -28.12
CA CYS A 230 1.23 -30.93 -27.33
C CYS A 230 0.31 -29.70 -27.46
N GLY A 231 0.74 -28.65 -28.18
CA GLY A 231 -0.03 -27.42 -28.37
C GLY A 231 -0.18 -26.52 -27.14
N HIS A 232 0.32 -26.94 -25.97
CA HIS A 232 0.17 -26.22 -24.72
C HIS A 232 0.94 -24.91 -24.72
N SER A 233 0.40 -23.89 -24.03
CA SER A 233 1.07 -22.58 -23.88
C SER A 233 2.33 -22.75 -23.05
N ILE A 234 3.46 -22.25 -23.56
CA ILE A 234 4.77 -22.36 -22.90
C ILE A 234 5.57 -21.07 -23.05
N THR A 235 6.55 -20.88 -22.18
CA THR A 235 7.57 -19.83 -22.30
C THR A 235 8.91 -20.46 -22.62
N TYR A 236 9.56 -19.99 -23.68
CA TYR A 236 10.86 -20.49 -24.11
C TYR A 236 11.97 -20.05 -23.13
N LYS A 237 12.76 -21.00 -22.62
CA LYS A 237 13.88 -20.76 -21.69
C LYS A 237 15.16 -21.36 -22.26
N THR A 238 16.24 -20.59 -22.23
CA THR A 238 17.56 -21.06 -22.67
C THR A 238 18.32 -21.52 -21.44
N VAL A 239 18.81 -22.77 -21.42
CA VAL A 239 19.43 -23.38 -20.22
C VAL A 239 20.56 -22.51 -19.65
N GLY A 240 21.46 -22.01 -20.50
CA GLY A 240 22.58 -21.16 -20.06
C GLY A 240 22.20 -19.76 -19.55
N ARG A 241 20.98 -19.27 -19.82
CA ARG A 241 20.51 -17.93 -19.41
C ARG A 241 19.44 -17.95 -18.32
N ALA A 242 18.74 -19.08 -18.14
CA ALA A 242 17.59 -19.16 -17.25
C ALA A 242 17.96 -19.10 -15.76
N GLY A 243 19.14 -19.63 -15.38
CA GLY A 243 19.56 -19.69 -13.98
C GLY A 243 18.61 -20.52 -13.10
N ASN A 244 18.66 -20.27 -11.78
CA ASN A 244 17.67 -20.79 -10.84
C ASN A 244 16.47 -19.82 -10.80
N PHE A 245 15.25 -20.33 -10.86
CA PHE A 245 14.07 -19.47 -10.76
C PHE A 245 12.84 -20.24 -10.26
N TYR A 246 11.88 -19.49 -9.72
CA TYR A 246 10.58 -19.99 -9.31
C TYR A 246 9.52 -19.64 -10.35
N THR A 247 8.51 -20.50 -10.50
CA THR A 247 7.23 -20.05 -11.06
C THR A 247 6.58 -19.08 -10.07
N ASP A 248 5.76 -18.15 -10.57
CA ASP A 248 4.92 -17.34 -9.70
C ASP A 248 4.02 -18.28 -8.86
N PRO A 249 3.81 -18.00 -7.56
CA PRO A 249 2.89 -18.77 -6.74
C PRO A 249 1.47 -18.73 -7.31
N GLU A 250 0.84 -19.89 -7.41
CA GLU A 250 -0.56 -20.01 -7.82
C GLU A 250 -1.39 -20.69 -6.73
N LEU A 251 -2.67 -20.34 -6.66
CA LEU A 251 -3.62 -20.99 -5.78
C LEU A 251 -4.37 -22.09 -6.53
N VAL A 252 -4.58 -23.22 -5.85
CA VAL A 252 -5.43 -24.30 -6.33
C VAL A 252 -6.36 -24.79 -5.22
N TYR A 253 -7.55 -25.22 -5.63
CA TYR A 253 -8.64 -25.58 -4.73
C TYR A 253 -9.06 -27.03 -4.92
N LEU A 254 -9.30 -27.70 -3.80
CA LEU A 254 -9.87 -29.03 -3.74
C LEU A 254 -11.15 -29.00 -2.90
N LEU A 255 -12.26 -29.43 -3.50
CA LEU A 255 -13.52 -29.60 -2.80
C LEU A 255 -13.77 -31.07 -2.54
N GLN A 256 -14.11 -31.44 -1.30
CA GLN A 256 -14.39 -32.82 -0.90
C GLN A 256 -15.60 -32.87 0.03
N ARG A 257 -16.38 -33.95 -0.05
CA ARG A 257 -17.46 -34.21 0.90
C ARG A 257 -16.86 -34.57 2.26
N CYS A 258 -17.45 -34.04 3.33
CA CYS A 258 -17.14 -34.40 4.72
C CYS A 258 -18.45 -34.61 5.49
N GLU A 259 -18.39 -35.01 6.76
CA GLU A 259 -19.58 -35.32 7.55
C GLU A 259 -20.53 -34.14 7.69
N THR A 260 -20.01 -32.94 7.97
CA THR A 260 -20.81 -31.71 8.11
C THR A 260 -21.42 -31.25 6.78
N GLY A 261 -20.81 -31.59 5.65
CA GLY A 261 -21.19 -31.14 4.32
C GLY A 261 -20.05 -31.30 3.33
N PHE A 262 -19.28 -30.24 3.12
CA PHE A 262 -18.09 -30.28 2.27
C PHE A 262 -17.00 -29.34 2.78
N VAL A 263 -15.75 -29.67 2.44
CA VAL A 263 -14.59 -28.83 2.74
C VAL A 263 -14.04 -28.23 1.44
N ILE A 264 -13.70 -26.95 1.49
CA ILE A 264 -12.84 -26.28 0.52
C ILE A 264 -11.43 -26.27 1.11
N ARG A 265 -10.47 -26.83 0.38
CA ARG A 265 -9.05 -26.85 0.73
C ARG A 265 -8.30 -25.98 -0.27
N CYS A 266 -7.54 -25.02 0.21
CA CYS A 266 -6.73 -24.11 -0.59
C CYS A 266 -5.25 -24.46 -0.43
N PHE A 267 -4.55 -24.52 -1.57
CA PHE A 267 -3.13 -24.82 -1.63
C PHE A 267 -2.40 -23.74 -2.40
N GLN A 268 -1.24 -23.35 -1.90
CA GLN A 268 -0.27 -22.56 -2.64
C GLN A 268 0.71 -23.52 -3.33
N VAL A 269 0.87 -23.36 -4.65
CA VAL A 269 1.70 -24.22 -5.48
C VAL A 269 2.70 -23.40 -6.29
N ASN A 270 3.93 -23.90 -6.39
CA ASN A 270 4.95 -23.36 -7.28
C ASN A 270 6.02 -24.43 -7.58
N HIS A 271 6.81 -24.18 -8.61
CA HIS A 271 7.97 -24.99 -8.97
C HIS A 271 9.25 -24.16 -8.86
N HIS A 272 10.29 -24.76 -8.32
CA HIS A 272 11.65 -24.24 -8.33
C HIS A 272 12.48 -25.01 -9.35
N TYR A 273 12.92 -24.31 -10.39
CA TYR A 273 13.79 -24.87 -11.43
C TYR A 273 15.24 -24.57 -11.09
N HIS A 274 16.04 -25.62 -10.96
CA HIS A 274 17.48 -25.51 -10.77
C HIS A 274 18.20 -25.45 -12.12
N LYS A 275 19.32 -24.71 -12.15
CA LYS A 275 20.18 -24.56 -13.33
C LYS A 275 20.73 -25.91 -13.82
N GLU A 276 21.01 -26.82 -12.89
CA GLU A 276 21.63 -28.12 -13.16
C GLU A 276 20.63 -29.16 -13.66
N ASP A 277 19.39 -29.15 -13.14
CA ASP A 277 18.32 -30.06 -13.57
C ASP A 277 16.98 -29.31 -13.73
N TYR A 278 16.74 -28.85 -14.96
CA TYR A 278 15.48 -28.22 -15.35
C TYR A 278 14.39 -29.23 -15.71
N ARG A 279 14.72 -30.53 -15.85
CA ARG A 279 13.75 -31.57 -16.19
C ARG A 279 12.99 -32.03 -14.96
N SER A 280 13.62 -31.95 -13.79
CA SER A 280 13.05 -32.34 -12.50
C SER A 280 12.97 -31.14 -11.53
N PRO A 281 12.01 -30.21 -11.73
CA PRO A 281 11.86 -29.09 -10.81
C PRO A 281 11.48 -29.59 -9.41
N GLN A 282 11.95 -28.89 -8.38
CA GLN A 282 11.46 -29.08 -7.01
C GLN A 282 10.03 -28.53 -6.95
N LYS A 283 9.07 -29.41 -6.65
CA LYS A 283 7.64 -29.09 -6.66
C LYS A 283 7.16 -28.76 -5.25
N SER A 284 6.58 -27.58 -5.07
CA SER A 284 5.95 -27.16 -3.81
C SER A 284 4.43 -27.21 -3.93
N CYS A 285 3.79 -27.86 -2.97
CA CYS A 285 2.34 -27.85 -2.81
C CYS A 285 2.05 -27.83 -1.31
N PHE A 286 1.63 -26.67 -0.82
CA PHE A 286 1.41 -26.44 0.60
C PHE A 286 -0.06 -26.07 0.85
N GLU A 287 -0.74 -26.86 1.67
CA GLU A 287 -2.12 -26.59 2.07
C GLU A 287 -2.14 -25.48 3.11
N THR A 288 -2.68 -24.32 2.76
CA THR A 288 -2.65 -23.13 3.62
C THR A 288 -3.93 -22.95 4.41
N ARG A 289 -5.06 -23.40 3.85
CA ARG A 289 -6.40 -23.09 4.37
C ARG A 289 -7.42 -24.19 4.11
N ARG A 290 -8.31 -24.39 5.08
CA ARG A 290 -9.48 -25.25 5.01
C ARG A 290 -10.71 -24.47 5.45
N VAL A 291 -11.82 -24.64 4.73
CA VAL A 291 -13.12 -24.11 5.17
C VAL A 291 -14.17 -25.20 5.04
N ILE A 292 -14.77 -25.58 6.18
CA ILE A 292 -15.78 -26.61 6.27
C ILE A 292 -17.15 -25.95 6.19
N TYR A 293 -17.89 -26.24 5.14
CA TYR A 293 -19.23 -25.69 4.90
C TYR A 293 -20.30 -26.69 5.30
N ASN A 294 -21.29 -26.18 6.04
CA ASN A 294 -22.54 -26.90 6.25
C ASN A 294 -23.50 -26.75 5.06
N GLN A 295 -24.65 -27.42 5.13
CA GLN A 295 -25.67 -27.40 4.07
C GLN A 295 -26.25 -26.00 3.77
N ASN A 296 -26.13 -25.06 4.70
CA ASN A 296 -26.60 -23.69 4.59
C ASN A 296 -25.48 -22.72 4.14
N LEU A 297 -24.34 -23.24 3.69
CA LEU A 297 -23.17 -22.48 3.26
C LEU A 297 -22.55 -21.58 4.35
N TYR A 298 -22.74 -21.91 5.62
CA TYR A 298 -21.90 -21.34 6.68
C TYR A 298 -20.59 -22.09 6.72
N GLY A 299 -19.49 -21.37 6.51
CA GLY A 299 -18.14 -21.91 6.50
C GLY A 299 -17.46 -21.69 7.85
N ASP A 300 -16.85 -22.75 8.37
CA ASP A 300 -15.94 -22.71 9.51
C ASP A 300 -14.49 -22.84 9.02
N ALA A 301 -13.66 -21.84 9.30
CA ALA A 301 -12.37 -21.62 8.66
C ALA A 301 -11.19 -22.00 9.55
N TYR A 302 -10.18 -22.61 8.93
CA TYR A 302 -8.95 -23.05 9.57
C TYR A 302 -7.75 -22.71 8.69
N TRP A 303 -6.66 -22.27 9.31
CA TRP A 303 -5.38 -22.04 8.63
C TRP A 303 -4.28 -22.87 9.29
N TYR A 304 -3.25 -23.24 8.52
CA TYR A 304 -2.15 -24.03 9.03
C TYR A 304 -0.98 -23.14 9.46
N GLY A 305 -0.56 -23.23 10.72
CA GLY A 305 0.60 -22.49 11.21
C GLY A 305 0.88 -22.61 12.70
N ASP A 306 1.71 -21.71 13.22
CA ASP A 306 2.23 -21.76 14.59
C ASP A 306 1.18 -21.32 15.62
N TYR A 307 0.73 -22.28 16.43
CA TYR A 307 -0.19 -22.07 17.52
C TYR A 307 0.58 -21.72 18.80
N LYS A 308 0.58 -20.43 19.15
CA LYS A 308 1.12 -19.89 20.42
C LYS A 308 2.57 -20.30 20.70
N GLN A 309 3.40 -20.42 19.65
CA GLN A 309 4.81 -20.83 19.75
C GLN A 309 4.99 -22.22 20.39
N HIS A 310 3.96 -23.05 20.29
CA HIS A 310 3.94 -24.37 20.93
C HIS A 310 4.09 -25.48 19.89
N GLU A 311 3.27 -25.44 18.83
CA GLU A 311 3.28 -26.41 17.76
C GLU A 311 2.69 -25.82 16.48
N VAL A 312 3.05 -26.39 15.32
CA VAL A 312 2.46 -26.02 14.03
C VAL A 312 1.28 -26.96 13.76
N ARG A 313 0.08 -26.40 13.56
CA ARG A 313 -1.17 -27.16 13.39
C ARG A 313 -2.24 -26.38 12.63
N TRP A 314 -3.40 -27.02 12.40
CA TRP A 314 -4.62 -26.33 11.97
C TRP A 314 -5.21 -25.52 13.11
N ILE A 315 -5.40 -24.22 12.88
CA ILE A 315 -5.88 -23.24 13.85
C ILE A 315 -7.19 -22.66 13.34
N HIS A 316 -8.22 -22.69 14.19
CA HIS A 316 -9.53 -22.14 13.87
C HIS A 316 -9.48 -20.60 13.77
N GLY A 317 -10.23 -20.06 12.81
CA GLY A 317 -10.38 -18.63 12.56
C GLY A 317 -9.56 -18.13 11.38
N GLY A 318 -9.41 -16.80 11.32
CA GLY A 318 -8.79 -16.07 10.21
C GLY A 318 -9.84 -15.58 9.20
N SER A 319 -9.89 -14.26 9.01
CA SER A 319 -10.69 -13.63 7.96
C SER A 319 -10.18 -14.05 6.59
N SER A 320 -11.10 -14.39 5.68
CA SER A 320 -10.79 -14.66 4.27
C SER A 320 -10.22 -13.44 3.51
N TYR A 321 -10.18 -12.24 4.13
CA TYR A 321 -9.86 -11.00 3.42
C TYR A 321 -9.03 -10.00 4.25
N GLY A 322 -7.79 -10.37 4.57
CA GLY A 322 -6.76 -9.42 5.01
C GLY A 322 -5.81 -9.06 3.86
N GLY A 323 -6.07 -7.96 3.15
CA GLY A 323 -5.11 -7.26 2.26
C GLY A 323 -4.78 -7.91 0.90
N SER A 324 -4.84 -7.10 -0.16
CA SER A 324 -4.24 -7.15 -1.53
C SER A 324 -3.91 -8.48 -2.27
N VAL A 325 -4.33 -9.66 -1.81
CA VAL A 325 -4.06 -10.94 -2.48
C VAL A 325 -5.27 -11.35 -3.31
N ASP A 326 -5.05 -11.62 -4.60
CA ASP A 326 -6.06 -12.22 -5.48
C ASP A 326 -6.16 -13.71 -5.18
N TYR A 327 -7.28 -14.14 -4.59
CA TYR A 327 -7.51 -15.52 -4.18
C TYR A 327 -8.02 -16.41 -5.33
N VAL A 328 -8.06 -15.94 -6.58
CA VAL A 328 -8.51 -16.79 -7.69
C VAL A 328 -7.53 -17.92 -8.00
N GLY A 329 -8.05 -19.14 -8.08
CA GLY A 329 -7.27 -20.34 -8.31
C GLY A 329 -7.98 -21.38 -9.16
N ARG A 330 -7.24 -22.40 -9.62
CA ARG A 330 -7.84 -23.51 -10.36
C ARG A 330 -8.54 -24.47 -9.41
N VAL A 331 -9.70 -24.97 -9.81
CA VAL A 331 -10.49 -25.92 -9.01
C VAL A 331 -10.34 -27.34 -9.54
N TYR A 332 -10.09 -28.29 -8.65
CA TYR A 332 -10.02 -29.70 -8.99
C TYR A 332 -11.36 -30.27 -9.44
N GLY A 333 -11.45 -30.63 -10.72
CA GLY A 333 -12.72 -30.97 -11.34
C GLY A 333 -13.28 -32.36 -11.00
N LYS A 334 -12.47 -33.35 -10.59
CA LYS A 334 -12.96 -34.74 -10.51
C LYS A 334 -13.92 -35.00 -9.35
N THR A 335 -13.85 -34.21 -8.28
CA THR A 335 -14.80 -34.30 -7.17
C THR A 335 -16.09 -33.52 -7.42
N MET A 336 -16.07 -32.57 -8.35
CA MET A 336 -17.18 -31.65 -8.61
C MET A 336 -18.49 -32.34 -9.03
N PRO A 337 -18.51 -33.34 -9.95
CA PRO A 337 -19.76 -34.00 -10.34
C PRO A 337 -20.50 -34.67 -9.18
N GLY A 338 -19.77 -35.22 -8.21
CA GLY A 338 -20.35 -35.86 -7.03
C GLY A 338 -20.97 -34.85 -6.05
N LEU A 339 -20.31 -33.69 -5.89
CA LEU A 339 -20.77 -32.59 -5.05
C LEU A 339 -21.93 -31.82 -5.69
N ALA A 340 -21.90 -31.63 -7.01
CA ALA A 340 -22.95 -30.93 -7.78
C ALA A 340 -24.33 -31.60 -7.65
N LYS A 341 -24.38 -32.90 -7.38
CA LYS A 341 -25.64 -33.64 -7.19
C LYS A 341 -26.31 -33.37 -5.83
N LYS A 342 -25.57 -32.89 -4.83
CA LYS A 342 -26.07 -32.75 -3.46
C LYS A 342 -25.62 -31.44 -2.83
N GLU A 343 -24.38 -31.35 -2.33
CA GLU A 343 -23.89 -30.21 -1.54
C GLU A 343 -23.82 -28.92 -2.33
N LEU A 344 -23.41 -29.00 -3.60
CA LEU A 344 -23.26 -27.86 -4.51
C LEU A 344 -24.44 -27.71 -5.46
N ALA A 345 -25.52 -28.45 -5.26
CA ALA A 345 -26.66 -28.47 -6.18
C ALA A 345 -27.33 -27.11 -6.35
N ARG A 346 -27.22 -26.20 -5.36
CA ARG A 346 -27.82 -24.86 -5.39
C ARG A 346 -26.79 -23.73 -5.36
N THR A 347 -25.61 -23.96 -5.93
CA THR A 347 -24.52 -22.97 -5.83
C THR A 347 -24.10 -22.31 -7.12
N GLY A 348 -24.30 -22.96 -8.27
CA GLY A 348 -23.70 -22.48 -9.53
C GLY A 348 -22.17 -22.59 -9.57
N LEU A 349 -21.52 -23.05 -8.48
CA LEU A 349 -20.07 -23.22 -8.37
C LEU A 349 -19.52 -24.24 -9.38
N PRO A 350 -20.16 -25.40 -9.62
CA PRO A 350 -19.72 -26.33 -10.65
C PRO A 350 -19.68 -25.73 -12.06
N GLU A 351 -20.65 -24.89 -12.40
CA GLU A 351 -20.74 -24.21 -13.68
C GLU A 351 -19.64 -23.16 -13.82
N ILE A 352 -19.49 -22.29 -12.82
CA ILE A 352 -18.47 -21.24 -12.87
C ILE A 352 -17.04 -21.81 -12.84
N ALA A 353 -16.77 -22.86 -12.04
CA ALA A 353 -15.45 -23.47 -11.96
C ALA A 353 -15.06 -24.24 -13.25
N ARG A 354 -16.06 -24.70 -14.02
CA ARG A 354 -15.83 -25.37 -15.30
C ARG A 354 -15.58 -24.36 -16.42
N GLU A 355 -16.32 -23.25 -16.44
CA GLU A 355 -16.25 -22.25 -17.53
C GLU A 355 -15.19 -21.18 -17.29
N LEU A 356 -14.92 -20.84 -16.03
CA LEU A 356 -13.88 -19.89 -15.64
C LEU A 356 -12.64 -20.68 -15.23
N ASN A 357 -11.53 -20.46 -15.95
CA ASN A 357 -10.27 -21.16 -15.68
C ASN A 357 -9.79 -21.03 -14.23
N LYS A 358 -10.03 -19.88 -13.59
CA LYS A 358 -9.68 -19.59 -12.20
C LYS A 358 -10.87 -18.93 -11.52
N VAL A 359 -11.19 -19.35 -10.31
CA VAL A 359 -12.25 -18.79 -9.46
C VAL A 359 -11.78 -18.81 -8.02
N ASP A 360 -12.36 -17.93 -7.19
CA ASP A 360 -12.32 -18.08 -5.73
C ASP A 360 -13.64 -18.72 -5.27
N PRO A 361 -13.63 -20.00 -4.88
CA PRO A 361 -14.82 -20.70 -4.41
C PRO A 361 -15.38 -20.13 -3.10
N GLU A 362 -14.53 -19.66 -2.17
CA GLU A 362 -14.98 -19.10 -0.89
C GLU A 362 -15.72 -17.79 -1.13
N TRP A 363 -15.13 -16.90 -1.94
CA TRP A 363 -15.72 -15.63 -2.33
C TRP A 363 -17.04 -15.80 -3.07
N TRP A 364 -17.11 -16.77 -3.99
CA TRP A 364 -18.33 -17.07 -4.71
C TRP A 364 -19.46 -17.48 -3.75
N LEU A 365 -19.20 -18.42 -2.84
CA LEU A 365 -20.21 -18.93 -1.92
C LEU A 365 -20.67 -17.86 -0.92
N GLU A 366 -19.78 -16.98 -0.46
CA GLU A 366 -20.16 -15.86 0.39
C GLU A 366 -21.10 -14.89 -0.34
N ASN A 367 -20.78 -14.53 -1.59
CA ASN A 367 -21.61 -13.64 -2.39
C ASN A 367 -22.94 -14.28 -2.75
N LEU A 368 -22.95 -15.56 -3.10
CA LEU A 368 -24.17 -16.32 -3.36
C LEU A 368 -25.11 -16.31 -2.15
N ARG A 369 -24.59 -16.51 -0.93
CA ARG A 369 -25.41 -16.48 0.30
C ARG A 369 -26.12 -15.14 0.48
N ARG A 370 -25.48 -14.04 0.09
CA ARG A 370 -26.07 -12.68 0.13
C ARG A 370 -26.96 -12.38 -1.09
N LYS A 371 -26.68 -13.00 -2.23
CA LYS A 371 -27.33 -12.76 -3.52
C LYS A 371 -27.75 -14.08 -4.18
N PRO A 372 -28.81 -14.76 -3.69
CA PRO A 372 -29.18 -16.10 -4.17
C PRO A 372 -29.54 -16.16 -5.67
N TRP A 373 -29.98 -15.05 -6.26
CA TRP A 373 -30.28 -14.96 -7.70
C TRP A 373 -29.06 -15.20 -8.61
N LEU A 374 -27.83 -15.13 -8.08
CA LEU A 374 -26.61 -15.48 -8.81
C LEU A 374 -26.61 -16.94 -9.28
N GLU A 375 -27.24 -17.85 -8.52
CA GLU A 375 -27.39 -19.27 -8.88
C GLU A 375 -28.04 -19.42 -10.26
N GLN A 376 -29.13 -18.68 -10.49
CA GLN A 376 -29.90 -18.74 -11.73
C GLN A 376 -29.05 -18.34 -12.93
N ILE A 377 -28.22 -17.30 -12.80
CA ILE A 377 -27.34 -16.80 -13.86
C ILE A 377 -26.23 -17.81 -14.16
N ALA A 378 -25.55 -18.31 -13.12
CA ALA A 378 -24.49 -19.30 -13.26
C ALA A 378 -25.00 -20.58 -13.94
N LYS A 379 -26.12 -21.14 -13.46
CA LYS A 379 -26.73 -22.34 -14.04
C LYS A 379 -27.28 -22.17 -15.46
N ALA A 380 -27.55 -20.93 -15.87
CA ALA A 380 -27.93 -20.64 -17.24
C ALA A 380 -26.75 -20.64 -18.23
N GLY A 381 -25.54 -20.99 -17.79
CA GLY A 381 -24.30 -20.99 -18.58
C GLY A 381 -23.74 -19.58 -18.79
N LEU A 382 -24.04 -18.65 -17.89
CA LEU A 382 -23.57 -17.27 -17.94
C LEU A 382 -22.52 -17.03 -16.84
N SER A 383 -21.53 -17.93 -16.75
CA SER A 383 -20.60 -17.96 -15.61
C SER A 383 -19.82 -16.66 -15.43
N ARG A 384 -19.31 -16.08 -16.54
CA ARG A 384 -18.59 -14.80 -16.47
C ARG A 384 -19.47 -13.66 -15.97
N LEU A 385 -20.69 -13.58 -16.47
CA LEU A 385 -21.68 -12.60 -16.03
C LEU A 385 -21.98 -12.75 -14.55
N ALA A 386 -22.22 -13.98 -14.09
CA ALA A 386 -22.52 -14.28 -12.70
C ALA A 386 -21.37 -13.85 -11.79
N TYR A 387 -20.12 -14.14 -12.18
CA TYR A 387 -18.94 -13.75 -11.42
C TYR A 387 -18.72 -12.23 -11.38
N ASP A 388 -18.87 -11.53 -12.51
CA ASP A 388 -18.83 -10.07 -12.54
C ASP A 388 -19.94 -9.45 -11.65
N ALA A 389 -21.15 -10.03 -11.68
CA ALA A 389 -22.31 -9.58 -10.91
C ALA A 389 -22.17 -9.82 -9.40
N ALA A 390 -21.46 -10.86 -9.00
CA ALA A 390 -21.18 -11.14 -7.59
C ALA A 390 -20.38 -9.99 -6.95
N GLY A 391 -19.40 -9.42 -7.66
CA GLY A 391 -18.55 -8.34 -7.15
C GLY A 391 -19.17 -6.94 -7.13
N ASP A 392 -20.29 -6.73 -7.84
CA ASP A 392 -20.98 -5.43 -7.91
C ASP A 392 -22.25 -5.47 -7.06
N TYR A 393 -22.31 -4.62 -6.02
CA TYR A 393 -23.42 -4.57 -5.08
C TYR A 393 -24.73 -4.08 -5.72
N ASP A 394 -24.65 -3.16 -6.68
CA ASP A 394 -25.82 -2.56 -7.34
C ASP A 394 -26.12 -3.21 -8.70
N TRP A 395 -25.41 -4.29 -9.03
CA TRP A 395 -25.54 -4.97 -10.31
C TRP A 395 -26.97 -5.33 -10.67
N GLN A 396 -27.69 -5.94 -9.72
CA GLN A 396 -29.07 -6.38 -9.92
C GLN A 396 -29.99 -5.21 -10.28
N LYS A 397 -29.87 -4.08 -9.58
CA LYS A 397 -30.68 -2.87 -9.85
C LYS A 397 -30.38 -2.30 -11.24
N LYS A 398 -29.10 -2.31 -11.65
CA LYS A 398 -28.66 -1.77 -12.93
C LYS A 398 -29.12 -2.63 -14.11
N TYR A 399 -28.95 -3.95 -14.02
CA TYR A 399 -29.06 -4.84 -15.17
C TYR A 399 -30.29 -5.75 -15.17
N MET A 400 -30.88 -6.02 -14.00
CA MET A 400 -31.95 -6.99 -13.86
C MET A 400 -33.31 -6.32 -13.58
N ARG A 401 -34.39 -6.95 -14.01
CA ARG A 401 -35.79 -6.63 -13.64
C ARG A 401 -36.41 -7.85 -12.97
N GLU A 402 -37.45 -7.62 -12.18
CA GLU A 402 -38.28 -8.70 -11.65
C GLU A 402 -38.98 -9.47 -12.79
N GLY A 403 -39.15 -10.77 -12.60
CA GLY A 403 -39.79 -11.65 -13.57
C GLY A 403 -39.30 -13.10 -13.45
N HIS A 404 -39.83 -13.99 -14.30
CA HIS A 404 -39.51 -15.43 -14.28
C HIS A 404 -38.55 -15.86 -15.41
N GLU A 405 -38.58 -15.17 -16.56
CA GLU A 405 -37.75 -15.53 -17.71
C GLU A 405 -36.43 -14.74 -17.75
N LEU A 406 -35.29 -15.44 -17.66
CA LEU A 406 -33.97 -14.82 -17.52
C LEU A 406 -33.63 -13.79 -18.60
N HIS A 407 -33.95 -14.05 -19.87
CA HIS A 407 -33.69 -13.09 -20.94
C HIS A 407 -34.47 -11.78 -20.73
N LYS A 408 -35.73 -11.85 -20.28
CA LYS A 408 -36.54 -10.66 -19.96
C LYS A 408 -36.02 -9.95 -18.71
N GLN A 409 -35.63 -10.70 -17.67
CA GLN A 409 -35.00 -10.15 -16.47
C GLN A 409 -33.74 -9.34 -16.84
N LEU A 410 -32.89 -9.86 -17.72
CA LEU A 410 -31.68 -9.20 -18.24
C LEU A 410 -31.97 -8.14 -19.33
N LYS A 411 -33.24 -7.84 -19.62
CA LYS A 411 -33.69 -6.87 -20.64
C LYS A 411 -33.29 -7.24 -22.08
N LEU A 412 -32.95 -8.51 -22.34
CA LEU A 412 -32.54 -9.06 -23.64
C LEU A 412 -33.67 -9.82 -24.35
N ASP A 413 -33.47 -10.12 -25.63
CA ASP A 413 -34.22 -11.17 -26.33
C ASP A 413 -33.49 -12.54 -26.26
N ARG A 414 -34.12 -13.61 -26.77
CA ARG A 414 -33.55 -14.97 -26.75
C ARG A 414 -32.28 -15.09 -27.60
N ARG A 415 -32.17 -14.37 -28.72
CA ARG A 415 -31.00 -14.39 -29.61
C ARG A 415 -29.80 -13.73 -28.93
N GLN A 416 -30.02 -12.59 -28.28
CA GLN A 416 -29.00 -11.86 -27.53
C GLN A 416 -28.53 -12.65 -26.30
N LEU A 417 -29.45 -13.30 -25.58
CA LEU A 417 -29.08 -14.21 -24.49
C LEU A 417 -28.17 -15.35 -24.97
N ARG A 418 -28.49 -15.92 -26.14
CA ARG A 418 -27.66 -16.96 -26.77
C ARG A 418 -26.27 -16.44 -27.13
N ARG A 419 -26.16 -15.26 -27.74
CA ARG A 419 -24.88 -14.60 -28.03
C ARG A 419 -24.05 -14.36 -26.78
N LEU A 420 -24.68 -13.89 -25.69
CA LEU A 420 -24.00 -13.67 -24.42
C LEU A 420 -23.39 -14.97 -23.88
N ARG A 421 -24.14 -16.08 -23.96
CA ARG A 421 -23.67 -17.41 -23.54
C ARG A 421 -22.54 -17.94 -24.43
N GLU A 422 -22.71 -17.90 -25.75
CA GLU A 422 -21.71 -18.43 -26.70
C GLU A 422 -20.36 -17.70 -26.62
N ASN A 423 -20.37 -16.43 -26.23
CA ASN A 423 -19.16 -15.63 -26.05
C ASN A 423 -18.62 -15.63 -24.61
N ASN A 424 -19.23 -16.37 -23.67
CA ASN A 424 -18.94 -16.29 -22.23
C ASN A 424 -18.84 -14.83 -21.74
N GLY A 425 -19.79 -14.00 -22.18
CA GLY A 425 -19.73 -12.55 -21.99
C GLY A 425 -20.01 -12.13 -20.56
N GLY A 426 -19.30 -11.11 -20.09
CA GLY A 426 -19.48 -10.51 -18.79
C GLY A 426 -20.48 -9.36 -18.77
N SER A 427 -20.39 -8.55 -17.73
CA SER A 427 -21.30 -7.41 -17.52
C SER A 427 -21.19 -6.35 -18.61
N ARG A 428 -20.00 -6.19 -19.20
CA ARG A 428 -19.79 -5.23 -20.29
C ARG A 428 -20.37 -5.74 -21.60
N PHE A 429 -20.22 -7.04 -21.88
CA PHE A 429 -20.89 -7.66 -23.03
C PHE A 429 -22.41 -7.47 -22.94
N LEU A 430 -23.00 -7.70 -21.75
CA LEU A 430 -24.42 -7.44 -21.49
C LEU A 430 -24.79 -5.97 -21.79
N ALA A 431 -23.98 -5.01 -21.34
CA ALA A 431 -24.21 -3.59 -21.59
C ALA A 431 -24.21 -3.26 -23.10
N TRP A 432 -23.33 -3.88 -23.88
CA TRP A 432 -23.31 -3.75 -25.34
C TRP A 432 -24.55 -4.34 -26.01
N LEU A 433 -25.01 -5.53 -25.59
CA LEU A 433 -26.26 -6.10 -26.10
C LEU A 433 -27.49 -5.26 -25.75
N ALA A 434 -27.54 -4.70 -24.54
CA ALA A 434 -28.60 -3.76 -24.15
C ALA A 434 -28.56 -2.48 -25.01
N PHE A 435 -27.37 -2.01 -25.38
CA PHE A 435 -27.19 -0.88 -26.29
C PHE A 435 -27.68 -1.17 -27.72
N GLU A 436 -27.38 -2.35 -28.27
CA GLU A 436 -27.89 -2.77 -29.58
C GLU A 436 -29.42 -2.69 -29.63
N LYS A 437 -30.09 -3.18 -28.58
CA LYS A 437 -31.55 -3.18 -28.48
C LYS A 437 -32.13 -1.76 -28.43
N LYS A 438 -31.47 -0.84 -27.75
CA LYS A 438 -31.90 0.57 -27.65
C LYS A 438 -31.71 1.34 -28.96
N THR A 439 -30.70 0.99 -29.76
CA THR A 439 -30.31 1.74 -30.97
C THR A 439 -30.68 1.07 -32.28
N ALA A 440 -31.19 -0.18 -32.23
CA ALA A 440 -31.41 -1.04 -33.38
C ALA A 440 -30.15 -1.25 -34.25
N ARG A 441 -28.94 -1.03 -33.69
CA ARG A 441 -27.65 -1.23 -34.37
C ARG A 441 -27.03 -2.55 -33.90
N GLN A 442 -26.72 -3.44 -34.83
CA GLN A 442 -26.04 -4.69 -34.51
C GLN A 442 -24.52 -4.48 -34.49
N VAL A 443 -23.87 -4.93 -33.41
CA VAL A 443 -22.42 -4.90 -33.24
C VAL A 443 -21.89 -6.33 -33.34
N PRO A 444 -20.89 -6.62 -34.18
CA PRO A 444 -20.33 -7.97 -34.27
C PRO A 444 -19.76 -8.48 -32.95
N ASP A 445 -19.98 -9.76 -32.62
CA ASP A 445 -19.54 -10.36 -31.34
C ASP A 445 -18.03 -10.18 -31.09
N ARG A 446 -17.20 -10.38 -32.13
CA ARG A 446 -15.75 -10.15 -32.05
C ARG A 446 -15.38 -8.73 -31.58
N VAL A 447 -16.19 -7.74 -31.95
CA VAL A 447 -16.01 -6.33 -31.56
C VAL A 447 -16.45 -6.13 -30.11
N ILE A 448 -17.58 -6.71 -29.70
CA ILE A 448 -18.05 -6.66 -28.31
C ILE A 448 -17.02 -7.35 -27.38
N SER A 449 -16.53 -8.53 -27.73
CA SER A 449 -15.50 -9.24 -26.95
C SER A 449 -14.21 -8.41 -26.84
N TRP A 450 -13.81 -7.71 -27.91
CA TRP A 450 -12.68 -6.79 -27.86
C TRP A 450 -12.95 -5.60 -26.92
N LEU A 451 -14.11 -4.95 -27.05
CA LEU A 451 -14.50 -3.82 -26.19
C LEU A 451 -14.58 -4.22 -24.72
N GLU A 452 -15.10 -5.40 -24.41
CA GLU A 452 -15.15 -5.95 -23.06
C GLU A 452 -13.74 -6.16 -22.49
N ARG A 453 -12.83 -6.75 -23.27
CA ARG A 453 -11.43 -6.97 -22.87
C ARG A 453 -10.69 -5.66 -22.60
N GLU A 454 -10.88 -4.65 -23.44
CA GLU A 454 -10.31 -3.31 -23.26
C GLU A 454 -11.07 -2.48 -22.19
N ARG A 455 -12.10 -3.06 -21.56
CA ARG A 455 -12.93 -2.43 -20.52
C ARG A 455 -13.61 -1.14 -20.98
N ILE A 456 -14.12 -1.13 -22.22
CA ILE A 456 -14.82 -0.01 -22.85
C ILE A 456 -16.33 -0.26 -22.81
N GLU A 457 -17.07 0.68 -22.23
CA GLU A 457 -18.54 0.67 -22.16
C GLU A 457 -19.18 1.51 -23.28
N PRO A 458 -20.44 1.23 -23.65
CA PRO A 458 -21.12 1.99 -24.71
C PRO A 458 -21.10 3.50 -24.49
N GLY A 459 -21.27 3.95 -23.24
CA GLY A 459 -21.32 5.37 -22.88
C GLY A 459 -20.03 6.14 -23.20
N GLU A 460 -18.88 5.47 -23.19
CA GLU A 460 -17.58 6.08 -23.47
C GLU A 460 -17.43 6.44 -24.96
N LEU A 461 -18.21 5.82 -25.86
CA LEU A 461 -18.16 6.11 -27.30
C LEU A 461 -19.17 7.19 -27.75
N LYS A 462 -19.87 7.87 -26.82
CA LYS A 462 -20.91 8.86 -27.16
C LYS A 462 -20.38 9.97 -28.09
N PHE A 463 -19.14 10.43 -27.88
CA PHE A 463 -18.56 11.56 -28.62
C PHE A 463 -18.35 11.31 -30.12
N ILE A 464 -18.25 10.05 -30.55
CA ILE A 464 -17.98 9.68 -31.96
C ILE A 464 -19.11 8.85 -32.61
N ARG A 465 -20.11 8.46 -31.83
CA ARG A 465 -21.17 7.51 -32.24
C ARG A 465 -21.97 7.92 -33.48
N SER A 466 -22.08 9.21 -33.76
CA SER A 466 -22.76 9.74 -34.96
C SER A 466 -21.92 9.59 -36.24
N ARG A 467 -20.61 9.40 -36.12
CA ARG A 467 -19.64 9.47 -37.22
C ARG A 467 -18.95 8.14 -37.53
N MET A 468 -18.86 7.24 -36.54
CA MET A 468 -18.21 5.94 -36.71
C MET A 468 -19.04 4.81 -36.10
N SER A 469 -19.07 3.67 -36.80
CA SER A 469 -19.53 2.39 -36.24
C SER A 469 -18.53 1.85 -35.22
N GLU A 470 -19.01 0.98 -34.34
CA GLU A 470 -18.20 0.33 -33.31
C GLU A 470 -17.03 -0.47 -33.91
N THR A 471 -17.24 -1.06 -35.10
CA THR A 471 -16.18 -1.76 -35.84
C THR A 471 -15.09 -0.78 -36.31
N GLN A 472 -15.47 0.39 -36.82
CA GLN A 472 -14.52 1.42 -37.24
C GLN A 472 -13.75 1.98 -36.04
N VAL A 473 -14.42 2.17 -34.89
CA VAL A 473 -13.76 2.61 -33.64
C VAL A 473 -12.71 1.57 -33.20
N CYS A 474 -13.08 0.29 -33.17
CA CYS A 474 -12.16 -0.81 -32.86
C CYS A 474 -10.92 -0.78 -33.76
N ASN A 475 -11.12 -0.73 -35.08
CA ASN A 475 -10.01 -0.71 -36.04
C ASN A 475 -9.11 0.52 -35.87
N TYR A 476 -9.72 1.70 -35.62
CA TYR A 476 -8.98 2.94 -35.43
C TYR A 476 -8.10 2.88 -34.17
N LEU A 477 -8.68 2.48 -33.03
CA LEU A 477 -7.95 2.38 -31.76
C LEU A 477 -6.85 1.32 -31.80
N GLN A 478 -7.11 0.14 -32.40
CA GLN A 478 -6.10 -0.89 -32.57
C GLN A 478 -4.91 -0.40 -33.42
N ARG A 479 -5.18 0.35 -34.50
CA ARG A 479 -4.12 0.94 -35.31
C ARG A 479 -3.30 1.95 -34.51
N GLN A 480 -3.94 2.91 -33.84
CA GLN A 480 -3.23 3.91 -33.02
C GLN A 480 -2.39 3.23 -31.92
N ALA A 481 -2.95 2.23 -31.23
CA ALA A 481 -2.23 1.47 -30.20
C ALA A 481 -1.01 0.72 -30.77
N SER A 482 -1.11 0.19 -31.99
CA SER A 482 0.03 -0.47 -32.65
C SER A 482 1.14 0.51 -33.08
N GLU A 483 0.76 1.76 -33.40
CA GLU A 483 1.70 2.81 -33.83
C GLU A 483 2.39 3.48 -32.64
N THR A 484 1.69 3.71 -31.52
CA THR A 484 2.22 4.44 -30.35
C THR A 484 2.67 3.53 -29.21
N GLY A 485 2.21 2.27 -29.17
CA GLY A 485 2.40 1.38 -28.02
C GLY A 485 1.56 1.75 -26.79
N GLU A 486 0.68 2.74 -26.89
CA GLU A 486 -0.15 3.21 -25.77
C GLU A 486 -1.34 2.28 -25.48
N ASN A 487 -1.85 2.36 -24.26
CA ASN A 487 -3.05 1.64 -23.85
C ASN A 487 -4.30 2.18 -24.57
N THR A 488 -5.13 1.28 -25.11
CA THR A 488 -6.37 1.59 -25.83
C THR A 488 -7.31 2.53 -25.06
N LYS A 489 -7.45 2.34 -23.74
CA LYS A 489 -8.35 3.15 -22.91
C LYS A 489 -7.82 4.57 -22.72
N GLN A 490 -6.51 4.73 -22.66
CA GLN A 490 -5.88 6.04 -22.63
C GLN A 490 -6.05 6.75 -23.99
N LEU A 491 -5.81 6.04 -25.09
CA LEU A 491 -6.03 6.57 -26.44
C LEU A 491 -7.48 7.02 -26.65
N LEU A 492 -8.46 6.29 -26.14
CA LEU A 492 -9.87 6.68 -26.20
C LEU A 492 -10.13 8.02 -25.49
N ARG A 493 -9.52 8.25 -24.33
CA ARG A 493 -9.62 9.53 -23.59
C ARG A 493 -8.95 10.67 -24.36
N THR A 494 -7.71 10.47 -24.80
CA THR A 494 -6.97 11.43 -25.63
C THR A 494 -7.75 11.79 -26.89
N TRP A 495 -8.48 10.85 -27.48
CA TRP A 495 -9.31 11.11 -28.65
C TRP A 495 -10.52 12.00 -28.35
N ALA A 496 -11.23 11.72 -27.25
CA ALA A 496 -12.34 12.55 -26.80
C ALA A 496 -11.86 13.97 -26.47
N ASP A 497 -10.73 14.09 -25.77
CA ASP A 497 -10.11 15.38 -25.40
C ASP A 497 -9.69 16.17 -26.64
N TYR A 498 -9.04 15.50 -27.60
CA TYR A 498 -8.68 16.10 -28.88
C TYR A 498 -9.90 16.67 -29.61
N LEU A 499 -11.00 15.92 -29.71
CA LEU A 499 -12.20 16.41 -30.41
C LEU A 499 -12.90 17.54 -29.66
N SER A 500 -12.87 17.52 -28.33
CA SER A 500 -13.35 18.63 -27.50
C SER A 500 -12.54 19.91 -27.77
N MET A 501 -11.20 19.80 -27.79
CA MET A 501 -10.32 20.93 -28.12
C MET A 501 -10.49 21.41 -29.56
N ALA A 502 -10.61 20.50 -30.52
CA ALA A 502 -10.86 20.84 -31.92
C ALA A 502 -12.18 21.62 -32.07
N GLN A 503 -13.24 21.21 -31.36
CA GLN A 503 -14.50 21.93 -31.33
C GLN A 503 -14.34 23.33 -30.69
N ARG A 504 -13.62 23.46 -29.58
CA ARG A 504 -13.31 24.75 -28.94
C ARG A 504 -12.52 25.68 -29.86
N LEU A 505 -11.65 25.13 -30.69
CA LEU A 505 -10.89 25.85 -31.71
C LEU A 505 -11.69 26.11 -33.00
N LYS A 506 -13.01 25.83 -33.00
CA LYS A 506 -13.92 26.02 -34.14
C LYS A 506 -13.51 25.21 -35.38
N MET A 507 -12.79 24.09 -35.20
CA MET A 507 -12.50 23.15 -36.28
C MET A 507 -13.75 22.31 -36.60
N ASP A 508 -13.93 21.93 -37.87
CA ASP A 508 -15.03 21.04 -38.24
C ASP A 508 -14.77 19.61 -37.75
N THR A 509 -15.32 19.29 -36.58
CA THR A 509 -15.21 17.94 -36.00
C THR A 509 -16.04 16.90 -36.75
N SER A 510 -16.83 17.28 -37.75
CA SER A 510 -17.55 16.35 -38.63
C SER A 510 -16.70 15.92 -39.83
N ASP A 511 -15.59 16.60 -40.11
CA ASP A 511 -14.63 16.19 -41.14
C ASP A 511 -13.86 14.94 -40.69
N ALA A 512 -13.83 13.94 -41.58
CA ALA A 512 -13.11 12.69 -41.39
C ALA A 512 -11.60 12.88 -41.23
N ILE A 513 -11.00 13.98 -41.68
CA ILE A 513 -9.59 14.28 -41.40
C ILE A 513 -9.40 14.62 -39.91
N ILE A 514 -10.38 15.29 -39.31
CA ILE A 514 -10.36 15.71 -37.91
C ILE A 514 -10.79 14.54 -37.02
N TYR A 515 -12.00 14.00 -37.19
CA TYR A 515 -12.52 13.03 -36.22
C TYR A 515 -11.81 11.68 -36.22
N ARG A 516 -11.11 11.29 -37.30
CA ARG A 516 -10.28 10.07 -37.34
C ARG A 516 -8.83 10.39 -37.73
N CYS A 517 -8.29 11.45 -37.13
CA CYS A 517 -6.96 11.96 -37.44
C CYS A 517 -5.86 10.89 -37.37
N LYS A 518 -4.84 11.03 -38.21
CA LYS A 518 -3.61 10.22 -38.10
C LYS A 518 -2.72 10.80 -37.01
N LYS A 519 -1.95 9.95 -36.32
CA LYS A 519 -1.07 10.36 -35.21
C LYS A 519 -1.81 11.15 -34.14
N LEU A 520 -2.82 10.51 -33.54
CA LEU A 520 -3.75 11.16 -32.62
C LEU A 520 -3.02 11.93 -31.51
N ARG A 521 -1.98 11.32 -30.93
CA ARG A 521 -1.19 11.92 -29.85
C ARG A 521 -0.54 13.24 -30.26
N GLN A 522 0.15 13.23 -31.40
CA GLN A 522 0.79 14.43 -31.94
C GLN A 522 -0.24 15.54 -32.19
N ARG A 523 -1.39 15.21 -32.80
CA ARG A 523 -2.46 16.18 -33.07
C ARG A 523 -3.12 16.71 -31.80
N HIS A 524 -3.26 15.86 -30.79
CA HIS A 524 -3.69 16.29 -29.47
C HIS A 524 -2.73 17.33 -28.89
N ASP A 525 -1.43 17.03 -28.88
CA ASP A 525 -0.40 17.90 -28.30
C ASP A 525 -0.30 19.25 -29.07
N GLU A 526 -0.40 19.22 -30.41
CA GLU A 526 -0.52 20.42 -31.27
C GLU A 526 -1.71 21.32 -30.85
N LEU A 527 -2.87 20.72 -30.54
CA LEU A 527 -4.04 21.50 -30.12
C LEU A 527 -3.94 22.00 -28.68
N VAL A 528 -3.22 21.30 -27.80
CA VAL A 528 -2.92 21.78 -26.44
C VAL A 528 -2.11 23.07 -26.53
N GLU A 529 -1.02 23.07 -27.30
CA GLU A 529 -0.18 24.26 -27.52
C GLU A 529 -0.99 25.42 -28.12
N ARG A 530 -1.81 25.13 -29.14
CA ARG A 530 -2.64 26.14 -29.80
C ARG A 530 -3.72 26.71 -28.89
N CYS A 531 -4.32 25.90 -28.02
CA CYS A 531 -5.28 26.37 -27.02
C CYS A 531 -4.59 27.29 -25.99
N ALA A 532 -3.42 26.90 -25.50
CA ALA A 532 -2.65 27.72 -24.56
C ALA A 532 -2.30 29.10 -25.15
N SER A 533 -1.85 29.14 -26.40
CA SER A 533 -1.55 30.38 -27.13
C SER A 533 -2.79 31.26 -27.37
N LYS A 534 -3.93 30.67 -27.75
CA LYS A 534 -5.17 31.43 -27.97
C LYS A 534 -5.75 32.01 -26.68
N GLU A 535 -5.61 31.31 -25.56
CA GLU A 535 -6.00 31.84 -24.25
C GLU A 535 -5.12 33.03 -23.83
N VAL A 536 -3.81 33.01 -24.13
CA VAL A 536 -2.92 34.17 -23.92
C VAL A 536 -3.34 35.35 -24.78
N ALA A 537 -3.57 35.13 -26.08
CA ALA A 537 -3.94 36.20 -27.01
C ALA A 537 -5.28 36.87 -26.66
N LEU A 538 -6.26 36.10 -26.17
CA LEU A 538 -7.55 36.66 -25.71
C LEU A 538 -7.39 37.53 -24.46
N LEU A 539 -6.61 37.06 -23.48
CA LEU A 539 -6.30 37.83 -22.26
C LEU A 539 -5.47 39.08 -22.59
N ALA A 540 -4.51 38.98 -23.51
CA ALA A 540 -3.73 40.12 -23.95
C ALA A 540 -4.58 41.17 -24.65
N ALA A 541 -5.51 40.77 -25.52
CA ALA A 541 -6.45 41.67 -26.16
C ALA A 541 -7.38 42.36 -25.14
N GLU A 542 -7.87 41.63 -24.14
CA GLU A 542 -8.68 42.21 -23.06
C GLU A 542 -7.90 43.27 -22.25
N TYR A 543 -6.64 42.98 -21.90
CA TYR A 543 -5.80 43.94 -21.17
C TYR A 543 -5.33 45.10 -22.04
N ALA A 544 -5.09 44.89 -23.33
CA ALA A 544 -4.78 45.98 -24.25
C ALA A 544 -5.96 46.94 -24.44
N GLU A 545 -7.20 46.46 -24.35
CA GLU A 545 -8.40 47.32 -24.37
C GLU A 545 -8.54 48.13 -23.08
N LYS A 546 -8.24 47.53 -21.91
CA LYS A 546 -8.32 48.20 -20.60
C LYS A 546 -7.14 49.14 -20.31
N TYR A 547 -5.95 48.82 -20.82
CA TYR A 547 -4.68 49.52 -20.56
C TYR A 547 -3.95 49.80 -21.89
N PRO A 548 -4.44 50.76 -22.68
CA PRO A 548 -4.02 50.94 -24.07
C PRO A 548 -2.58 51.42 -24.24
N HIS A 549 -1.95 51.99 -23.21
CA HIS A 549 -0.59 52.53 -23.33
C HIS A 549 0.51 51.54 -22.91
N VAL A 550 0.15 50.43 -22.26
CA VAL A 550 1.12 49.44 -21.72
C VAL A 550 2.11 48.94 -22.77
N ASP A 551 1.65 48.57 -23.97
CA ASP A 551 2.53 48.06 -25.03
C ASP A 551 3.58 49.10 -25.47
N ASP A 552 3.19 50.36 -25.58
CA ASP A 552 4.10 51.44 -25.98
C ASP A 552 5.05 51.83 -24.84
N ILE A 553 4.56 51.80 -23.60
CA ILE A 553 5.39 51.95 -22.40
C ILE A 553 6.44 50.85 -22.38
N CYS A 554 6.05 49.57 -22.51
CA CYS A 554 6.94 48.40 -22.57
C CYS A 554 8.06 48.58 -23.60
N LYS A 555 7.74 48.99 -24.84
CA LYS A 555 8.74 49.29 -25.88
C LYS A 555 9.70 50.41 -25.47
N SER A 556 9.20 51.45 -24.81
CA SER A 556 10.02 52.60 -24.37
C SER A 556 11.01 52.23 -23.25
N LEU A 557 10.67 51.25 -22.40
CA LEU A 557 11.52 50.79 -21.30
C LEU A 557 12.85 50.22 -21.81
N LYS A 558 12.86 49.66 -23.03
CA LYS A 558 14.02 49.03 -23.63
C LYS A 558 15.28 49.91 -23.57
N VAL A 559 15.13 51.17 -23.98
CA VAL A 559 16.24 52.14 -24.08
C VAL A 559 16.81 52.48 -22.71
N LYS A 560 15.96 52.54 -21.68
CA LYS A 560 16.33 53.01 -20.35
C LYS A 560 16.84 51.89 -19.46
N TYR A 561 16.20 50.73 -19.49
CA TYR A 561 16.36 49.69 -18.48
C TYR A 561 17.06 48.41 -18.96
N GLU A 562 17.25 48.19 -20.26
CA GLU A 562 18.01 47.01 -20.70
C GLU A 562 19.51 47.16 -20.46
N LEU A 563 20.11 46.09 -19.93
CA LEU A 563 21.54 46.00 -19.71
C LEU A 563 21.97 44.54 -19.78
N MET A 564 23.01 44.28 -20.56
CA MET A 564 23.68 42.99 -20.62
C MET A 564 24.99 43.07 -19.87
N GLY A 565 25.17 42.20 -18.88
CA GLY A 565 26.47 41.93 -18.24
C GLY A 565 26.97 40.53 -18.57
N ASP A 566 28.12 40.17 -18.01
CA ASP A 566 28.80 38.91 -18.36
C ASP A 566 27.99 37.65 -17.97
N THR A 567 27.31 37.67 -16.82
CA THR A 567 26.55 36.52 -16.30
C THR A 567 25.04 36.70 -16.35
N TYR A 568 24.59 37.94 -16.17
CA TYR A 568 23.17 38.29 -16.07
C TYR A 568 22.82 39.43 -17.01
N MET A 569 21.56 39.49 -17.41
CA MET A 569 21.00 40.59 -18.18
C MET A 569 19.58 40.93 -17.74
N VAL A 570 19.21 42.21 -17.86
CA VAL A 570 17.84 42.70 -17.67
C VAL A 570 17.24 43.02 -19.05
N MET A 571 16.07 42.47 -19.33
CA MET A 571 15.29 42.69 -20.55
C MET A 571 13.94 43.34 -20.24
N ALA A 572 13.47 44.20 -21.13
CA ALA A 572 12.12 44.75 -21.06
C ALA A 572 11.16 43.91 -21.92
N PRO A 573 9.92 43.65 -21.47
CA PRO A 573 8.90 43.08 -22.34
C PRO A 573 8.60 44.03 -23.50
N THR A 574 8.19 43.49 -24.65
CA THR A 574 7.79 44.29 -25.82
C THR A 574 6.28 44.49 -25.96
N CYS A 575 5.49 43.64 -25.29
CA CYS A 575 4.03 43.71 -25.25
C CYS A 575 3.44 42.98 -24.03
N ILE A 576 2.14 43.18 -23.79
CA ILE A 576 1.33 42.51 -22.76
C ILE A 576 1.45 40.98 -22.83
N GLU A 577 1.53 40.41 -24.04
CA GLU A 577 1.59 38.95 -24.25
C GLU A 577 2.85 38.35 -23.63
N GLU A 578 3.99 39.04 -23.70
CA GLU A 578 5.24 38.59 -23.08
C GLU A 578 5.14 38.59 -21.55
N ILE A 579 4.44 39.56 -20.96
CA ILE A 579 4.19 39.61 -19.50
C ILE A 579 3.31 38.42 -19.06
N ILE A 580 2.27 38.09 -19.84
CA ILE A 580 1.40 36.92 -19.56
C ILE A 580 2.19 35.61 -19.70
N ASN A 581 2.98 35.48 -20.76
CA ASN A 581 3.78 34.29 -21.04
C ASN A 581 4.86 34.06 -19.98
N GLU A 582 5.53 35.12 -19.55
CA GLU A 582 6.51 35.07 -18.47
C GLU A 582 5.86 34.59 -17.17
N GLY A 583 4.72 35.21 -16.82
CA GLY A 583 3.87 34.86 -15.70
C GLY A 583 3.47 33.39 -15.62
N ARG A 584 3.04 32.85 -16.77
CA ARG A 584 2.65 31.44 -16.92
C ARG A 584 3.85 30.51 -16.83
N SER A 585 4.96 30.87 -17.48
CA SER A 585 6.18 30.05 -17.51
C SER A 585 6.79 29.89 -16.11
N LEU A 586 6.76 30.96 -15.32
CA LEU A 586 7.20 30.94 -13.92
C LEU A 586 6.08 30.56 -12.92
N ILE A 587 4.87 30.21 -13.40
CA ILE A 587 3.74 29.78 -12.59
C ILE A 587 3.50 30.72 -11.38
N HIS A 588 3.58 32.03 -11.60
CA HIS A 588 3.48 33.05 -10.54
C HIS A 588 2.43 34.13 -10.87
N CYS A 589 2.28 35.15 -10.01
CA CYS A 589 1.19 36.10 -10.08
C CYS A 589 1.33 37.20 -11.15
N VAL A 590 2.56 37.49 -11.59
CA VAL A 590 2.79 38.41 -12.73
C VAL A 590 2.05 37.87 -13.96
N GLY A 591 1.36 38.73 -14.69
CA GLY A 591 0.58 38.33 -15.87
C GLY A 591 -0.81 37.74 -15.60
N LYS A 592 -1.19 37.53 -14.33
CA LYS A 592 -2.54 37.07 -13.91
C LYS A 592 -3.35 38.14 -13.16
N SER A 593 -2.68 39.16 -12.63
CA SER A 593 -3.27 40.20 -11.80
C SER A 593 -3.30 41.53 -12.57
N GLU A 594 -4.49 42.12 -12.68
CA GLU A 594 -4.71 43.43 -13.33
C GLU A 594 -3.84 44.54 -12.74
N ARG A 595 -3.49 44.42 -11.45
CA ARG A 595 -2.66 45.38 -10.71
C ARG A 595 -1.31 45.66 -11.37
N TYR A 596 -0.70 44.67 -12.04
CA TYR A 596 0.59 44.90 -12.71
C TYR A 596 0.43 45.79 -13.95
N TYR A 597 -0.68 45.66 -14.68
CA TYR A 597 -0.97 46.46 -15.86
C TYR A 597 -1.39 47.88 -15.49
N GLU A 598 -2.22 48.04 -14.45
CA GLU A 598 -2.59 49.35 -13.89
C GLU A 598 -1.35 50.16 -13.46
N ARG A 599 -0.38 49.50 -12.84
CA ARG A 599 0.87 50.13 -12.41
C ARG A 599 1.78 50.53 -13.54
N VAL A 600 1.83 49.74 -14.61
CA VAL A 600 2.59 50.09 -15.82
C VAL A 600 1.92 51.26 -16.51
N GLU A 601 0.60 51.21 -16.70
CA GLU A 601 -0.22 52.27 -17.32
C GLU A 601 -0.09 53.61 -16.59
N THR A 602 -0.05 53.59 -15.25
CA THR A 602 0.06 54.80 -14.42
C THR A 602 1.50 55.22 -14.12
N HIS A 603 2.49 54.55 -14.72
CA HIS A 603 3.93 54.73 -14.45
C HIS A 603 4.33 54.58 -12.96
N GLU A 604 3.52 53.88 -12.15
CA GLU A 604 3.85 53.56 -10.76
C GLU A 604 4.94 52.47 -10.68
N ALA A 605 4.86 51.44 -11.53
CA ALA A 605 5.88 50.39 -11.56
C ALA A 605 5.90 49.66 -12.90
N TYR A 606 7.07 49.16 -13.28
CA TYR A 606 7.30 48.39 -14.49
C TYR A 606 7.68 46.94 -14.19
N VAL A 607 7.37 46.04 -15.12
CA VAL A 607 7.78 44.63 -15.07
C VAL A 607 8.94 44.41 -16.05
N LEU A 608 10.05 43.90 -15.55
CA LEU A 608 11.23 43.53 -16.34
C LEU A 608 11.62 42.06 -16.11
N PHE A 609 12.42 41.51 -17.01
CA PHE A 609 12.88 40.13 -16.96
C PHE A 609 14.37 40.06 -16.66
N LEU A 610 14.72 39.40 -15.56
CA LEU A 610 16.11 39.03 -15.27
C LEU A 610 16.39 37.67 -15.92
N ARG A 611 17.54 37.57 -16.59
CA ARG A 611 17.98 36.38 -17.34
C ARG A 611 19.45 36.07 -17.05
N LYS A 612 19.86 34.85 -17.37
CA LYS A 612 21.27 34.50 -17.51
C LYS A 612 21.71 34.83 -18.94
N THR A 613 22.87 35.46 -19.10
CA THR A 613 23.36 35.89 -20.42
C THR A 613 23.55 34.71 -21.39
N GLU A 614 23.88 33.52 -20.88
CA GLU A 614 24.03 32.29 -21.67
C GLU A 614 22.70 31.67 -22.14
N GLU A 615 21.57 31.99 -21.49
CA GLU A 615 20.23 31.45 -21.79
C GLU A 615 19.17 32.58 -21.82
N PRO A 616 19.24 33.53 -22.77
CA PRO A 616 18.37 34.72 -22.79
C PRO A 616 16.88 34.39 -22.95
N ASP A 617 16.55 33.31 -23.67
CA ASP A 617 15.17 32.90 -23.94
C ASP A 617 14.51 32.16 -22.77
N LYS A 618 15.25 31.88 -21.69
CA LYS A 618 14.77 31.04 -20.58
C LYS A 618 14.39 31.89 -19.36
N PRO A 619 13.13 31.81 -18.89
CA PRO A 619 12.70 32.51 -17.69
C PRO A 619 13.57 32.21 -16.46
N TYR A 620 14.02 33.25 -15.77
CA TYR A 620 14.83 33.14 -14.56
C TYR A 620 14.16 33.87 -13.38
N TYR A 621 14.00 35.19 -13.45
CA TYR A 621 13.24 35.98 -12.48
C TYR A 621 12.49 37.13 -13.16
N THR A 622 11.33 37.52 -12.62
CA THR A 622 10.66 38.79 -12.93
C THR A 622 11.00 39.85 -11.88
N LEU A 623 11.21 41.08 -12.33
CA LEU A 623 11.47 42.25 -11.50
C LEU A 623 10.29 43.23 -11.60
N GLU A 624 9.71 43.62 -10.46
CA GLU A 624 8.82 44.80 -10.39
C GLU A 624 9.66 45.99 -9.94
N ILE A 625 9.79 47.01 -10.79
CA ILE A 625 10.68 48.15 -10.59
C ILE A 625 9.90 49.46 -10.57
N GLU A 626 10.40 50.46 -9.85
CA GLU A 626 9.93 51.85 -9.95
C GLU A 626 10.67 52.58 -11.07
N PRO A 627 10.15 53.71 -11.58
CA PRO A 627 10.83 54.51 -12.61
C PRO A 627 12.26 54.93 -12.27
N GLY A 628 12.60 55.04 -10.98
CA GLY A 628 13.97 55.33 -10.53
C GLY A 628 14.95 54.15 -10.62
N GLY A 629 14.49 52.96 -11.04
CA GLY A 629 15.28 51.72 -11.01
C GLY A 629 15.25 51.01 -9.65
N THR A 630 14.47 51.49 -8.67
CA THR A 630 14.27 50.79 -7.39
C THR A 630 13.52 49.48 -7.63
N VAL A 631 14.05 48.36 -7.15
CA VAL A 631 13.37 47.05 -7.31
C VAL A 631 12.46 46.83 -6.12
N ARG A 632 11.13 46.81 -6.35
CA ARG A 632 10.10 46.55 -5.34
C ARG A 632 9.99 45.07 -5.02
N GLN A 633 10.06 44.23 -6.06
CA GLN A 633 9.94 42.78 -5.93
C GLN A 633 10.80 42.06 -6.96
N LYS A 634 11.27 40.87 -6.59
CA LYS A 634 11.94 39.91 -7.46
C LYS A 634 11.34 38.53 -7.21
N ARG A 635 10.82 37.87 -8.25
CA ARG A 635 10.06 36.62 -8.12
C ARG A 635 10.49 35.62 -9.19
N THR A 636 10.54 34.33 -8.82
CA THR A 636 10.74 33.19 -9.72
C THR A 636 9.59 32.18 -9.51
N MET A 637 9.77 30.95 -9.95
CA MET A 637 8.80 29.85 -9.89
C MET A 637 7.93 29.88 -8.61
N PHE A 638 6.60 30.00 -8.77
CA PHE A 638 5.61 30.01 -7.69
C PHE A 638 5.70 31.20 -6.71
N ASP A 639 6.01 32.41 -7.20
CA ASP A 639 6.13 33.66 -6.41
C ASP A 639 7.25 33.61 -5.34
N ARG A 640 8.24 32.73 -5.54
CA ARG A 640 9.35 32.51 -4.59
C ARG A 640 10.54 33.42 -4.88
N GLN A 641 11.43 33.52 -3.91
CA GLN A 641 12.82 33.93 -4.09
C GLN A 641 13.71 32.78 -3.63
N ASN A 642 14.50 32.21 -4.54
CA ASN A 642 15.45 31.16 -4.20
C ASN A 642 16.78 31.81 -3.80
N ALA A 643 17.65 31.04 -3.13
CA ALA A 643 18.93 31.57 -2.62
C ALA A 643 19.86 32.12 -3.72
N ASP A 644 19.71 31.63 -4.96
CA ASP A 644 20.47 32.06 -6.14
C ASP A 644 20.24 33.52 -6.53
N ILE A 645 19.17 34.17 -6.04
CA ILE A 645 18.94 35.60 -6.28
C ILE A 645 20.05 36.47 -5.69
N GLN A 646 20.69 36.03 -4.60
CA GLN A 646 21.77 36.76 -3.93
C GLN A 646 22.98 36.98 -4.86
N ASP A 647 23.23 36.03 -5.78
CA ASP A 647 24.30 36.15 -6.76
C ASP A 647 23.99 37.21 -7.82
N ALA A 648 22.71 37.38 -8.16
CA ALA A 648 22.26 38.39 -9.11
C ALA A 648 22.08 39.79 -8.49
N GLU A 649 21.93 39.92 -7.17
CA GLU A 649 21.78 41.23 -6.50
C GLU A 649 22.98 42.15 -6.74
N LYS A 650 24.20 41.61 -6.83
CA LYS A 650 25.41 42.40 -7.17
C LYS A 650 25.28 43.03 -8.55
N PHE A 651 24.81 42.25 -9.52
CA PHE A 651 24.53 42.72 -10.87
C PHE A 651 23.38 43.73 -10.89
N LEU A 652 22.30 43.48 -10.15
CA LEU A 652 21.17 44.42 -10.08
C LEU A 652 21.58 45.78 -9.47
N ARG A 653 22.48 45.81 -8.47
CA ARG A 653 23.03 47.08 -7.95
C ARG A 653 23.90 47.81 -8.96
N PHE A 654 24.64 47.09 -9.80
CA PHE A 654 25.37 47.67 -10.92
C PHE A 654 24.40 48.22 -11.98
N TRP A 655 23.39 47.44 -12.33
CA TRP A 655 22.30 47.83 -13.22
C TRP A 655 21.60 49.11 -12.75
N GLN A 656 21.26 49.24 -11.46
CA GLN A 656 20.66 50.47 -10.90
C GLN A 656 21.52 51.72 -11.13
N LYS A 657 22.85 51.59 -11.00
CA LYS A 657 23.78 52.71 -11.25
C LYS A 657 23.85 53.08 -12.73
N GLU A 658 23.80 52.10 -13.62
CA GLU A 658 23.81 52.35 -15.07
C GLU A 658 22.48 52.92 -15.57
N VAL A 659 21.36 52.44 -15.03
CA VAL A 659 20.03 52.99 -15.31
C VAL A 659 19.94 54.44 -14.86
N ALA A 660 20.41 54.77 -13.66
CA ALA A 660 20.36 56.14 -13.12
C ALA A 660 21.04 57.19 -14.03
N LYS A 661 22.03 56.79 -14.85
CA LYS A 661 22.68 57.69 -15.83
C LYS A 661 21.82 57.99 -17.06
N ARG A 662 20.79 57.18 -17.31
CA ARG A 662 19.92 57.22 -18.50
C ARG A 662 18.55 57.83 -18.20
N LEU A 663 18.22 58.03 -16.92
CA LEU A 663 16.92 58.56 -16.49
C LEU A 663 16.84 60.07 -16.76
N THR A 664 15.66 60.53 -17.19
CA THR A 664 15.35 61.94 -17.38
C THR A 664 14.81 62.58 -16.11
N ALA A 665 14.66 63.91 -16.11
CA ALA A 665 14.01 64.62 -15.00
C ALA A 665 12.57 64.13 -14.76
N ASP A 666 11.83 63.83 -15.84
CA ASP A 666 10.47 63.28 -15.76
C ASP A 666 10.44 61.88 -15.14
N ASP A 667 11.41 61.02 -15.48
CA ASP A 667 11.53 59.68 -14.86
C ASP A 667 11.78 59.78 -13.35
N MET A 668 12.58 60.78 -12.93
CA MET A 668 12.87 61.03 -11.52
C MET A 668 11.66 61.60 -10.77
N GLN A 669 10.83 62.42 -11.42
CA GLN A 669 9.56 62.87 -10.85
C GLN A 669 8.60 61.70 -10.66
N MET A 670 8.42 60.86 -11.68
CA MET A 670 7.59 59.64 -11.58
C MET A 670 8.11 58.68 -10.51
N ALA A 671 9.43 58.61 -10.32
CA ALA A 671 10.04 57.81 -9.26
C ALA A 671 9.67 58.30 -7.85
N GLU A 672 9.64 59.62 -7.63
CA GLU A 672 9.25 60.18 -6.33
C GLU A 672 7.75 59.97 -6.06
N GLU A 673 6.90 60.20 -7.07
CA GLU A 673 5.45 59.92 -6.95
C GLU A 673 5.17 58.43 -6.68
N SER A 674 5.89 57.52 -7.35
CA SER A 674 5.83 56.09 -7.07
C SER A 674 6.26 55.76 -5.64
N ARG A 675 7.33 56.41 -5.17
CA ARG A 675 7.87 56.19 -3.83
C ARG A 675 6.87 56.62 -2.75
N GLU A 676 6.23 57.78 -2.91
CA GLU A 676 5.18 58.25 -2.02
C GLU A 676 3.99 57.28 -1.98
N ARG A 677 3.50 56.85 -3.15
CA ARG A 677 2.41 55.85 -3.24
C ARG A 677 2.78 54.53 -2.60
N ARG A 678 4.04 54.07 -2.74
CA ARG A 678 4.53 52.86 -2.05
C ARG A 678 4.51 53.03 -0.54
N ILE A 679 5.00 54.15 -0.02
CA ILE A 679 5.05 54.42 1.43
C ILE A 679 3.63 54.46 2.00
N GLN A 680 2.70 55.17 1.34
CA GLN A 680 1.29 55.20 1.71
C GLN A 680 0.67 53.80 1.67
N GLY A 681 0.88 53.05 0.58
CA GLY A 681 0.38 51.68 0.46
C GLY A 681 0.93 50.73 1.54
N TYR A 682 2.19 50.87 1.95
CA TYR A 682 2.75 50.10 3.07
C TYR A 682 2.12 50.49 4.41
N ALA A 683 1.85 51.78 4.63
CA ALA A 683 1.16 52.26 5.83
C ALA A 683 -0.28 51.71 5.90
N ASP A 684 -1.01 51.69 4.78
CA ASP A 684 -2.37 51.13 4.73
C ASP A 684 -2.39 49.63 4.97
N ILE A 685 -1.44 48.88 4.39
CA ILE A 685 -1.31 47.42 4.63
C ILE A 685 -1.00 47.14 6.11
N ARG A 686 -0.20 47.98 6.77
CA ARG A 686 0.10 47.89 8.21
C ARG A 686 -1.13 48.17 9.06
N THR A 687 -1.86 49.23 8.75
CA THR A 687 -3.10 49.63 9.46
C THR A 687 -4.18 48.55 9.34
N ASN A 688 -4.32 47.95 8.15
CA ASN A 688 -5.30 46.89 7.88
C ASN A 688 -4.85 45.49 8.37
N GLY A 689 -3.65 45.35 8.93
CA GLY A 689 -3.17 44.10 9.53
C GLY A 689 -3.07 42.91 8.57
N LEU A 690 -2.85 43.15 7.28
CA LEU A 690 -2.87 42.09 6.25
C LEU A 690 -1.68 41.14 6.40
N ARG A 691 -1.97 39.87 6.69
CA ARG A 691 -0.98 38.80 6.88
C ARG A 691 -1.00 37.79 5.74
N ILE A 692 0.18 37.26 5.42
CA ILE A 692 0.35 36.24 4.38
C ILE A 692 -0.35 34.94 4.84
N GLN A 693 -1.28 34.44 4.03
CA GLN A 693 -2.11 33.28 4.42
C GLN A 693 -1.49 31.93 4.07
N ASN A 694 -0.59 31.86 3.08
CA ASN A 694 -0.05 30.62 2.52
C ASN A 694 1.48 30.74 2.27
N GLY A 695 2.21 29.61 2.29
CA GLY A 695 3.66 29.54 2.02
C GLY A 695 4.57 29.73 3.25
N ASP A 696 5.89 29.74 3.03
CA ASP A 696 6.93 29.75 4.08
C ASP A 696 6.96 31.03 4.96
N LEU A 697 6.27 32.08 4.51
CA LEU A 697 6.13 33.37 5.22
C LEU A 697 4.75 33.56 5.85
N ARG A 698 3.95 32.49 5.95
CA ARG A 698 2.60 32.49 6.53
C ARG A 698 2.60 33.12 7.93
N GLY A 699 1.68 34.05 8.16
CA GLY A 699 1.51 34.76 9.42
C GLY A 699 2.37 36.02 9.57
N LYS A 700 3.36 36.27 8.70
CA LYS A 700 4.07 37.57 8.67
C LYS A 700 3.20 38.66 8.07
N LEU A 701 3.42 39.90 8.51
CA LEU A 701 2.75 41.07 7.95
C LEU A 701 3.25 41.31 6.53
N LEU A 702 2.33 41.49 5.58
CA LEU A 702 2.67 41.63 4.16
C LEU A 702 3.60 42.83 3.92
N ALA A 703 3.35 43.96 4.58
CA ALA A 703 4.18 45.17 4.46
C ALA A 703 5.64 44.94 4.86
N ASP A 704 5.91 44.12 5.88
CA ASP A 704 7.27 43.88 6.37
C ASP A 704 8.06 42.97 5.42
N VAL A 705 7.38 42.02 4.76
CA VAL A 705 7.98 41.19 3.71
C VAL A 705 8.26 42.02 2.47
N LEU A 706 7.33 42.87 2.05
CA LEU A 706 7.50 43.78 0.91
C LEU A 706 8.59 44.84 1.14
N GLN A 707 8.76 45.29 2.39
CA GLN A 707 9.84 46.20 2.74
C GLN A 707 11.20 45.49 2.79
N ALA A 708 11.26 44.23 3.20
CA ALA A 708 12.50 43.44 3.19
C ALA A 708 12.96 43.08 1.77
N ASP A 709 12.02 42.91 0.83
CA ASP A 709 12.30 42.63 -0.59
C ASP A 709 12.80 43.86 -1.37
N LEU A 710 12.66 45.06 -0.78
CA LEU A 710 12.97 46.34 -1.42
C LEU A 710 14.47 46.54 -1.61
N MET A 711 14.89 46.86 -2.83
CA MET A 711 16.25 47.27 -3.15
C MET A 711 16.26 48.67 -3.76
N GLU A 712 16.54 49.68 -2.91
CA GLU A 712 16.55 51.09 -3.30
C GLU A 712 17.66 51.40 -4.31
N ALA A 713 17.30 52.17 -5.35
CA ALA A 713 18.28 52.74 -6.26
C ALA A 713 19.05 53.89 -5.56
N PRO A 714 20.34 54.09 -5.90
CA PRO A 714 21.12 55.20 -5.35
C PRO A 714 20.53 56.54 -5.79
N GLN A 715 20.22 57.42 -4.83
CA GLN A 715 19.74 58.77 -5.13
C GLN A 715 20.80 59.54 -5.93
N ALA A 716 20.39 60.13 -7.06
CA ALA A 716 21.23 61.03 -7.82
C ALA A 716 21.62 62.21 -6.92
N VAL A 717 22.90 62.30 -6.57
CA VAL A 717 23.47 63.48 -5.91
C VAL A 717 23.31 64.65 -6.87
N ASN A 718 22.58 65.68 -6.43
CA ASN A 718 22.50 67.00 -7.07
C ASN A 718 23.87 67.43 -7.63
N ILE A 719 24.03 67.39 -8.97
CA ILE A 719 25.03 68.21 -9.63
C ILE A 719 24.34 69.56 -9.86
N LYS A 720 24.78 70.52 -9.06
CA LYS A 720 24.28 71.89 -8.97
C LYS A 720 24.21 72.58 -10.33
N THR A 721 23.17 73.39 -10.47
CA THR A 721 23.17 74.64 -11.23
C THR A 721 24.41 75.50 -10.93
N ALA A 722 24.94 76.11 -12.01
CA ALA A 722 26.05 77.08 -12.11
C ALA A 722 27.47 76.52 -12.04
#